data_AF-A0A1G4P669-F1
#
_entry.id   AF-A0A1G4P669-F1
#
_cell.length_a   1.000
_cell.length_b   1.000
_cell.length_c   1.000
_cell.angle_alpha   90.00
_cell.angle_beta   90.00
_cell.angle_gamma   90.00
#
_symmetry.space_group_name_H-M   'P 1'
#
loop_
_entity.id
_entity.type
_entity.pdbx_description
1 polymer ?
#
loop_
_entity_poly.entity_id
_entity_poly.type
_entity_poly.pdbx_seq_one_letter_code
_entity_poly.pdbx_strand_id
1 'polypeptide(L)'
;MHRCKIVALALAVVMGFSSLCYADEEQIPEGAEEISAEEYAYIEGELENGRTCEEIASDLIYGAAASISNYTSVTWFKQSGKWYCKDSAGKLIKGFARISGTVYYMNSSGAMLTGWQQISGTWYYFASSGAMKTGWQKISKKWYYFNSNGEMLTGLQSIGGSYYIFNSSGAMATGWKQYENKWYYLNSSGAAKTSTWYKSGSTWYYFGSDGVMATGSVSIGGKYYLFNGSGAMLTGWQKYNGEWYYLASSGAAYTGWIVYRGQDYFLDAKGMMLHDTEVGGKILDSDGHIVPEPQPADTGKFKEDVEDELVGLINNLRKTAAVNSQKTYYVPIQMSSSVRNQARTRAKEIVSSFSHSSASGISLGNECIYKGGSDAAANNIFAAWKNSSSHNSSMRGGATAKNVSVMYCGIGVWNVNGSTYAVFGTSGRESGSGLPSGYIPPEEGTPSAATQAYDAGEYSINNTHRGEGTYYDRTSTGAANLDDYESVYFTAAMNTYDYMNNLAGAYIEITDKDGDKINVLITDRLPEGAKGDIDLTRKSFKQIENLVTGRMNITWKIIPLPTNDPVSFVWKPTSSQYWAEVQVRNHRYPVKSLEYLNSSGQYVALTRQEYNYFTAPSGMGKGPFTFRITDIYGHQIIETNIAMNSTGTPVQGSQNFPY
;
A
#
# COMPACT_ATOMS: atom_id res chain seq x y z
N MET A 1 -8.97 21.04 -55.53
CA MET A 1 -9.08 22.47 -55.93
C MET A 1 -9.78 23.36 -54.88
N HIS A 2 -9.92 22.90 -53.63
CA HIS A 2 -10.21 23.75 -52.47
C HIS A 2 -9.27 23.28 -51.35
N ARG A 3 -8.70 24.24 -50.62
CA ARG A 3 -7.81 24.08 -49.46
C ARG A 3 -6.36 23.72 -49.77
N CYS A 4 -5.65 24.62 -50.46
CA CYS A 4 -4.23 24.82 -50.15
C CYS A 4 -4.17 25.31 -48.70
N LYS A 5 -3.74 24.44 -47.80
CA LYS A 5 -3.61 24.74 -46.38
C LYS A 5 -2.57 25.86 -46.22
N ILE A 6 -3.00 26.97 -45.64
CA ILE A 6 -2.16 28.10 -45.26
C ILE A 6 -1.27 27.63 -44.10
N VAL A 7 -0.16 26.99 -44.45
CA VAL A 7 0.97 26.68 -43.57
C VAL A 7 2.03 27.71 -43.92
N ALA A 8 2.17 28.74 -43.08
CA ALA A 8 3.29 29.69 -42.97
C ALA A 8 2.77 31.11 -42.65
N LEU A 9 2.45 31.41 -41.39
CA LEU A 9 2.26 32.81 -40.99
C LEU A 9 2.93 33.22 -39.66
N ALA A 10 3.45 32.30 -38.85
CA ALA A 10 4.04 32.68 -37.56
C ALA A 10 5.58 32.88 -37.58
N LEU A 11 6.30 32.53 -38.66
CA LEU A 11 7.78 32.57 -38.68
C LEU A 11 8.41 33.53 -39.70
N ALA A 12 7.66 34.02 -40.70
CA ALA A 12 8.21 34.88 -41.74
C ALA A 12 8.54 36.32 -41.26
N VAL A 13 7.88 36.80 -40.20
CA VAL A 13 8.05 38.18 -39.70
C VAL A 13 9.28 38.33 -38.80
N VAL A 14 9.79 37.26 -38.20
CA VAL A 14 11.00 37.31 -37.36
C VAL A 14 12.30 37.30 -38.20
N MET A 15 12.25 36.83 -39.45
CA MET A 15 13.46 36.65 -40.29
C MET A 15 13.57 37.58 -41.51
N GLY A 16 12.64 38.51 -41.73
CA GLY A 16 12.83 39.59 -42.71
C GLY A 16 12.92 39.16 -44.18
N PHE A 17 12.32 38.03 -44.57
CA PHE A 17 12.27 37.63 -45.97
C PHE A 17 11.14 38.35 -46.71
N SER A 18 11.50 39.28 -47.58
CA SER A 18 10.62 39.75 -48.64
C SER A 18 10.60 38.68 -49.73
N SER A 19 9.40 38.20 -50.08
CA SER A 19 9.10 37.14 -51.04
C SER A 19 9.34 35.70 -50.58
N LEU A 20 8.25 34.93 -50.52
CA LEU A 20 8.26 33.48 -50.76
C LEU A 20 6.89 33.08 -51.29
N CYS A 21 6.81 33.10 -52.62
CA CYS A 21 5.91 32.26 -53.37
C CYS A 21 6.56 30.86 -53.41
N TYR A 22 5.78 29.79 -53.16
CA TYR A 22 6.18 28.38 -53.29
C TYR A 22 7.20 27.86 -52.26
N ALA A 23 6.74 27.02 -51.34
CA ALA A 23 7.58 26.04 -50.64
C ALA A 23 6.87 24.68 -50.68
N ASP A 24 7.57 23.65 -51.16
CA ASP A 24 7.12 22.24 -51.19
C ASP A 24 7.07 21.64 -49.76
N GLU A 25 6.28 20.58 -49.59
CA GLU A 25 5.93 19.89 -48.33
C GLU A 25 7.10 19.42 -47.43
N GLU A 26 8.36 19.54 -47.87
CA GLU A 26 9.55 19.01 -47.18
C GLU A 26 10.30 20.00 -46.28
N GLN A 27 9.86 21.27 -46.14
CA GLN A 27 10.56 22.29 -45.33
C GLN A 27 9.72 22.88 -44.19
N ILE A 28 9.09 22.05 -43.36
CA ILE A 28 8.50 22.51 -42.10
C ILE A 28 9.61 22.59 -41.03
N PRO A 29 9.90 23.77 -40.43
CA PRO A 29 10.92 23.90 -39.41
C PRO A 29 10.58 23.09 -38.15
N GLU A 30 11.60 22.50 -37.53
CA GLU A 30 11.48 21.82 -36.23
C GLU A 30 11.05 22.84 -35.15
N GLY A 31 9.87 22.63 -34.55
CA GLY A 31 9.24 23.55 -33.60
C GLY A 31 8.01 24.30 -34.12
N ALA A 32 7.53 24.01 -35.33
CA ALA A 32 6.24 24.53 -35.81
C ALA A 32 5.06 23.87 -35.06
N GLU A 33 4.25 24.68 -34.36
CA GLU A 33 3.00 24.22 -33.74
C GLU A 33 1.82 24.27 -34.73
N GLU A 34 0.91 23.29 -34.64
CA GLU A 34 -0.34 23.32 -35.41
C GLU A 34 -1.25 24.44 -34.90
N ILE A 35 -1.71 25.29 -35.82
CA ILE A 35 -2.77 26.28 -35.51
C ILE A 35 -4.08 25.57 -35.17
N SER A 36 -4.76 26.03 -34.14
CA SER A 36 -6.06 25.48 -33.75
C SER A 36 -7.12 25.74 -34.82
N ALA A 37 -8.18 24.92 -34.84
CA ALA A 37 -9.32 25.12 -35.75
C ALA A 37 -10.00 26.49 -35.56
N GLU A 38 -9.88 27.06 -34.36
CA GLU A 38 -10.43 28.36 -33.97
C GLU A 38 -9.59 29.51 -34.54
N GLU A 39 -8.26 29.40 -34.48
CA GLU A 39 -7.33 30.36 -35.11
C GLU A 39 -7.47 30.34 -36.63
N TYR A 40 -7.65 29.17 -37.24
CA TYR A 40 -7.90 29.06 -38.67
C TYR A 40 -9.20 29.77 -39.09
N ALA A 41 -10.30 29.55 -38.35
CA ALA A 41 -11.57 30.20 -38.62
C ALA A 41 -11.50 31.73 -38.42
N TYR A 42 -10.71 32.19 -37.44
CA TYR A 42 -10.44 33.61 -37.23
C TYR A 42 -9.67 34.22 -38.41
N ILE A 43 -8.60 33.59 -38.87
CA ILE A 43 -7.80 34.07 -40.00
C ILE A 43 -8.66 34.17 -41.26
N GLU A 44 -9.47 33.15 -41.57
CA GLU A 44 -10.39 33.22 -42.73
C GLU A 44 -11.41 34.34 -42.58
N GLY A 45 -12.03 34.50 -41.40
CA GLY A 45 -13.00 35.57 -41.17
C GLY A 45 -12.41 36.98 -41.29
N GLU A 46 -11.18 37.20 -40.82
CA GLU A 46 -10.52 38.51 -40.91
C GLU A 46 -10.03 38.83 -42.33
N LEU A 47 -9.61 37.82 -43.08
CA LEU A 47 -9.31 37.94 -44.51
C LEU A 47 -10.57 38.27 -45.31
N GLU A 48 -11.70 37.61 -45.02
CA GLU A 48 -13.00 37.95 -45.60
C GLU A 48 -13.45 39.37 -45.24
N ASN A 49 -13.09 39.85 -44.05
CA ASN A 49 -13.30 41.24 -43.62
C ASN A 49 -12.27 42.21 -44.22
N GLY A 50 -11.35 41.77 -45.09
CA GLY A 50 -10.43 42.63 -45.84
C GLY A 50 -9.20 43.12 -45.07
N ARG A 51 -8.78 42.40 -44.03
CA ARG A 51 -7.50 42.64 -43.35
C ARG A 51 -6.34 42.01 -44.11
N THR A 52 -5.16 42.59 -43.96
CA THR A 52 -3.92 42.05 -44.55
C THR A 52 -3.33 40.96 -43.65
N CYS A 53 -2.56 40.05 -44.26
CA CYS A 53 -1.87 38.99 -43.53
C CYS A 53 -0.88 39.55 -42.50
N GLU A 54 -0.21 40.68 -42.78
CA GLU A 54 0.70 41.34 -41.84
C GLU A 54 -0.01 41.87 -40.59
N GLU A 55 -1.21 42.47 -40.76
CA GLU A 55 -2.02 42.95 -39.64
C GLU A 55 -2.50 41.81 -38.75
N ILE A 56 -2.90 40.68 -39.36
CA ILE A 56 -3.36 39.49 -38.63
C ILE A 56 -2.18 38.83 -37.90
N ALA A 57 -1.02 38.71 -38.55
CA ALA A 57 0.20 38.15 -37.96
C ALA A 57 0.71 38.98 -36.77
N SER A 58 0.70 40.31 -36.88
CA SER A 58 1.12 41.20 -35.80
C SER A 58 0.28 41.02 -34.53
N ASP A 59 -1.04 40.85 -34.68
CA ASP A 59 -1.92 40.67 -33.52
C ASP A 59 -1.77 39.28 -32.89
N LEU A 60 -1.46 38.25 -33.69
CA LEU A 60 -1.19 36.89 -33.21
C LEU A 60 0.16 36.80 -32.47
N ILE A 61 1.18 37.53 -32.94
CA ILE A 61 2.55 37.47 -32.39
C ILE A 61 2.68 38.31 -31.11
N TYR A 62 2.06 39.50 -31.08
CA TYR A 62 2.25 40.47 -29.98
C TYR A 62 1.04 40.61 -29.05
N GLY A 63 -0.09 39.99 -29.40
CA GLY A 63 -1.39 40.21 -28.76
C GLY A 63 -2.02 41.53 -29.24
N ALA A 64 -3.33 41.53 -29.50
CA ALA A 64 -4.02 42.68 -30.08
C ALA A 64 -4.01 43.95 -29.19
N ALA A 65 -3.72 43.82 -27.89
CA ALA A 65 -3.57 44.95 -26.98
C ALA A 65 -2.18 45.63 -27.06
N ALA A 66 -1.15 44.99 -27.62
CA ALA A 66 0.17 45.59 -27.79
C ALA A 66 0.24 46.63 -28.91
N SER A 67 -0.75 46.65 -29.82
CA SER A 67 -0.83 47.53 -31.00
C SER A 67 -1.74 48.76 -30.82
N ILE A 68 -2.03 49.18 -29.56
CA ILE A 68 -2.87 50.35 -29.29
C ILE A 68 -2.16 51.64 -29.75
N SER A 69 -2.67 52.25 -30.82
CA SER A 69 -2.18 53.52 -31.33
C SER A 69 -2.76 54.70 -30.54
N ASN A 70 -1.92 55.65 -30.10
CA ASN A 70 -2.33 56.81 -29.31
C ASN A 70 -2.61 58.04 -30.19
N TYR A 71 -3.76 58.68 -29.99
CA TYR A 71 -4.19 59.88 -30.70
C TYR A 71 -4.63 60.96 -29.70
N THR A 72 -4.03 62.14 -29.80
CA THR A 72 -4.36 63.31 -28.97
C THR A 72 -5.52 64.14 -29.52
N SER A 73 -5.79 64.05 -30.82
CA SER A 73 -6.91 64.72 -31.50
C SER A 73 -7.34 63.90 -32.71
N VAL A 74 -8.65 63.71 -32.86
CA VAL A 74 -9.27 63.02 -34.01
C VAL A 74 -10.55 63.75 -34.42
N THR A 75 -10.98 63.56 -35.67
CA THR A 75 -12.29 64.02 -36.14
C THR A 75 -13.25 62.85 -36.23
N TRP A 76 -14.28 62.83 -35.38
CA TRP A 76 -15.37 61.84 -35.45
C TRP A 76 -16.41 62.25 -36.49
N PHE A 77 -16.92 61.29 -37.26
CA PHE A 77 -18.03 61.50 -38.20
C PHE A 77 -18.90 60.24 -38.30
N LYS A 78 -20.18 60.43 -38.65
CA LYS A 78 -21.15 59.35 -38.75
C LYS A 78 -21.58 59.16 -40.20
N GLN A 79 -21.50 57.94 -40.70
CA GLN A 79 -21.89 57.57 -42.06
C GLN A 79 -22.71 56.28 -42.03
N SER A 80 -23.87 56.28 -42.68
CA SER A 80 -24.79 55.13 -42.74
C SER A 80 -25.07 54.50 -41.37
N GLY A 81 -25.24 55.33 -40.34
CA GLY A 81 -25.53 54.89 -38.98
C GLY A 81 -24.31 54.47 -38.14
N LYS A 82 -23.12 54.31 -38.73
CA LYS A 82 -21.88 53.91 -38.05
C LYS A 82 -20.94 55.08 -37.80
N TRP A 83 -20.17 55.01 -36.72
CA TRP A 83 -19.16 56.02 -36.37
C TRP A 83 -17.80 55.67 -36.96
N TYR A 84 -17.07 56.70 -37.39
CA TYR A 84 -15.73 56.63 -37.96
C TYR A 84 -14.90 57.77 -37.37
N CYS A 85 -13.58 57.64 -37.36
CA CYS A 85 -12.69 58.73 -36.99
C CYS A 85 -11.48 58.84 -37.92
N LYS A 86 -10.99 60.08 -38.08
CA LYS A 86 -9.79 60.40 -38.84
C LYS A 86 -8.73 61.03 -37.94
N ASP A 87 -7.47 60.75 -38.24
CA ASP A 87 -6.33 61.44 -37.62
C ASP A 87 -6.20 62.89 -38.12
N SER A 88 -5.18 63.61 -37.64
CA SER A 88 -4.91 65.00 -38.03
C SER A 88 -4.53 65.16 -39.51
N ALA A 89 -4.09 64.09 -40.18
CA ALA A 89 -3.80 64.08 -41.62
C ALA A 89 -5.04 63.74 -42.47
N GLY A 90 -6.20 63.48 -41.84
CA GLY A 90 -7.43 63.11 -42.52
C GLY A 90 -7.53 61.64 -42.93
N LYS A 91 -6.60 60.78 -42.48
CA LYS A 91 -6.60 59.34 -42.73
C LYS A 91 -7.53 58.63 -41.74
N LEU A 92 -8.30 57.64 -42.21
CA LEU A 92 -9.14 56.82 -41.33
C LEU A 92 -8.28 56.02 -40.35
N ILE A 93 -8.69 56.03 -39.09
CA ILE A 93 -8.10 55.22 -38.03
C ILE A 93 -8.72 53.81 -38.07
N LYS A 94 -7.87 52.79 -37.94
CA LYS A 94 -8.21 51.36 -37.94
C LYS A 94 -7.55 50.65 -36.74
N GLY A 95 -8.07 49.50 -36.34
CA GLY A 95 -7.59 48.71 -35.21
C GLY A 95 -7.87 49.36 -33.84
N PHE A 96 -7.09 48.97 -32.84
CA PHE A 96 -7.16 49.57 -31.50
C PHE A 96 -6.60 51.00 -31.48
N ALA A 97 -7.41 51.94 -31.01
CA ALA A 97 -7.06 53.36 -30.95
C ALA A 97 -7.36 53.95 -29.58
N ARG A 98 -6.35 54.48 -28.89
CA ARG A 98 -6.51 55.27 -27.68
C ARG A 98 -6.66 56.74 -28.04
N ILE A 99 -7.88 57.26 -27.90
CA ILE A 99 -8.28 58.61 -28.26
C ILE A 99 -8.65 59.34 -26.98
N SER A 100 -7.88 60.37 -26.63
CA SER A 100 -8.08 61.16 -25.40
C SER A 100 -8.24 60.29 -24.14
N GLY A 101 -7.41 59.26 -24.02
CA GLY A 101 -7.39 58.33 -22.88
C GLY A 101 -8.42 57.18 -22.94
N THR A 102 -9.33 57.17 -23.91
CA THR A 102 -10.32 56.09 -24.08
C THR A 102 -9.93 55.19 -25.26
N VAL A 103 -10.00 53.86 -25.08
CA VAL A 103 -9.67 52.90 -26.15
C VAL A 103 -10.93 52.53 -26.94
N TYR A 104 -10.82 52.53 -28.26
CA TYR A 104 -11.84 52.13 -29.23
C TYR A 104 -11.26 51.07 -30.17
N TYR A 105 -12.12 50.35 -30.89
CA TYR A 105 -11.70 49.49 -31.99
C TYR A 105 -12.44 49.84 -33.28
N MET A 106 -11.68 50.12 -34.33
CA MET A 106 -12.19 50.44 -35.65
C MET A 106 -11.89 49.25 -36.56
N ASN A 107 -12.90 48.67 -37.21
CA ASN A 107 -12.69 47.53 -38.10
C ASN A 107 -11.87 47.93 -39.36
N SER A 108 -11.63 46.97 -40.25
CA SER A 108 -10.90 47.17 -41.53
C SER A 108 -11.47 48.29 -42.41
N SER A 109 -12.78 48.56 -42.34
CA SER A 109 -13.44 49.66 -43.06
C SER A 109 -13.35 51.02 -42.32
N GLY A 110 -12.75 51.04 -41.12
CA GLY A 110 -12.68 52.21 -40.23
C GLY A 110 -13.94 52.45 -39.40
N ALA A 111 -14.91 51.53 -39.42
CA ALA A 111 -16.14 51.65 -38.65
C ALA A 111 -15.90 51.21 -37.20
N MET A 112 -16.34 52.03 -36.26
CA MET A 112 -16.22 51.78 -34.82
C MET A 112 -17.12 50.62 -34.38
N LEU A 113 -16.55 49.64 -33.69
CA LEU A 113 -17.29 48.51 -33.15
C LEU A 113 -17.87 48.80 -31.77
N THR A 114 -18.98 48.12 -31.46
CA THR A 114 -19.67 48.16 -30.16
C THR A 114 -20.09 46.74 -29.76
N GLY A 115 -20.41 46.53 -28.48
CA GLY A 115 -20.83 45.23 -27.95
C GLY A 115 -19.68 44.23 -27.79
N TRP A 116 -20.02 42.95 -27.75
CA TRP A 116 -19.06 41.83 -27.69
C TRP A 116 -18.33 41.68 -29.01
N GLN A 117 -17.00 41.61 -28.97
CA GLN A 117 -16.16 41.41 -30.14
C GLN A 117 -15.05 40.41 -29.80
N GLN A 118 -14.84 39.43 -30.68
CA GLN A 118 -13.68 38.55 -30.60
C GLN A 118 -12.64 39.06 -31.58
N ILE A 119 -11.48 39.46 -31.07
CA ILE A 119 -10.38 40.05 -31.84
C ILE A 119 -9.13 39.23 -31.51
N SER A 120 -8.56 38.58 -32.51
CA SER A 120 -7.36 37.74 -32.36
C SER A 120 -7.53 36.67 -31.28
N GLY A 121 -8.63 35.93 -31.36
CA GLY A 121 -9.01 34.89 -30.40
C GLY A 121 -9.51 35.41 -29.04
N THR A 122 -9.29 36.67 -28.71
CA THR A 122 -9.60 37.26 -27.41
C THR A 122 -10.91 38.02 -27.41
N TRP A 123 -11.73 37.84 -26.36
CA TRP A 123 -13.00 38.56 -26.21
C TRP A 123 -12.82 39.92 -25.55
N TYR A 124 -13.41 40.95 -26.16
CA TYR A 124 -13.50 42.33 -25.68
C TYR A 124 -14.97 42.77 -25.63
N TYR A 125 -15.26 43.78 -24.82
CA TYR A 125 -16.57 44.41 -24.81
C TYR A 125 -16.47 45.92 -24.93
N PHE A 126 -17.13 46.46 -25.96
CA PHE A 126 -17.19 47.89 -26.24
C PHE A 126 -18.57 48.43 -25.86
N ALA A 127 -18.62 49.54 -25.15
CA ALA A 127 -19.86 50.22 -24.80
C ALA A 127 -20.63 50.66 -26.07
N SER A 128 -21.87 51.09 -25.92
CA SER A 128 -22.63 51.71 -27.03
C SER A 128 -21.95 52.97 -27.60
N SER A 129 -21.09 53.63 -26.81
CA SER A 129 -20.23 54.73 -27.27
C SER A 129 -18.98 54.27 -28.02
N GLY A 130 -18.71 52.97 -28.11
CA GLY A 130 -17.47 52.38 -28.64
C GLY A 130 -16.31 52.32 -27.66
N ALA A 131 -16.45 52.86 -26.45
CA ALA A 131 -15.41 52.80 -25.43
C ALA A 131 -15.22 51.35 -24.94
N MET A 132 -13.99 50.83 -25.01
CA MET A 132 -13.61 49.53 -24.49
C MET A 132 -13.83 49.47 -22.98
N LYS A 133 -14.41 48.37 -22.49
CA LYS A 133 -14.58 48.13 -21.07
C LYS A 133 -13.41 47.36 -20.48
N THR A 134 -13.04 47.74 -19.27
CA THR A 134 -12.09 47.06 -18.40
C THR A 134 -12.73 46.82 -17.03
N GLY A 135 -12.12 45.98 -16.21
CA GLY A 135 -12.60 45.60 -14.87
C GLY A 135 -13.91 44.82 -14.88
N TRP A 136 -14.63 44.89 -13.75
CA TRP A 136 -15.91 44.21 -13.55
C TRP A 136 -17.03 44.81 -14.40
N GLN A 137 -17.71 44.00 -15.20
CA GLN A 137 -18.84 44.42 -16.03
C GLN A 137 -20.03 43.47 -15.87
N LYS A 138 -21.21 44.04 -15.63
CA LYS A 138 -22.47 43.29 -15.61
C LYS A 138 -23.18 43.43 -16.95
N ILE A 139 -23.12 42.40 -17.79
CA ILE A 139 -23.65 42.40 -19.15
C ILE A 139 -24.71 41.31 -19.25
N SER A 140 -25.92 41.67 -19.67
CA SER A 140 -27.06 40.74 -19.79
C SER A 140 -27.27 39.88 -18.53
N LYS A 141 -27.25 40.53 -17.36
CA LYS A 141 -27.41 39.94 -16.01
C LYS A 141 -26.28 39.01 -15.53
N LYS A 142 -25.23 38.80 -16.33
CA LYS A 142 -24.03 38.03 -15.95
C LYS A 142 -22.86 38.96 -15.66
N TRP A 143 -21.97 38.55 -14.76
CA TRP A 143 -20.74 39.28 -14.46
C TRP A 143 -19.58 38.72 -15.27
N TYR A 144 -18.73 39.63 -15.77
CA TYR A 144 -17.51 39.35 -16.50
C TYR A 144 -16.40 40.24 -15.93
N TYR A 145 -15.16 39.84 -16.12
CA TYR A 145 -14.01 40.69 -15.80
C TYR A 145 -13.12 40.83 -17.02
N PHE A 146 -12.78 42.07 -17.33
CA PHE A 146 -11.83 42.41 -18.39
C PHE A 146 -10.57 42.94 -17.74
N ASN A 147 -9.39 42.45 -18.12
CA ASN A 147 -8.13 42.94 -17.54
C ASN A 147 -7.84 44.40 -17.96
N SER A 148 -6.67 44.93 -17.59
CA SER A 148 -6.25 46.30 -17.97
C SER A 148 -6.14 46.53 -19.47
N ASN A 149 -5.97 45.45 -20.24
CA ASN A 149 -5.89 45.45 -21.70
C ASN A 149 -7.27 45.30 -22.36
N GLY A 150 -8.35 45.12 -21.56
CA GLY A 150 -9.71 44.92 -22.07
C GLY A 150 -10.03 43.47 -22.42
N GLU A 151 -9.14 42.53 -22.11
CA GLU A 151 -9.28 41.12 -22.45
C GLU A 151 -10.16 40.42 -21.41
N MET A 152 -11.18 39.70 -21.86
CA MET A 152 -12.08 38.96 -21.00
C MET A 152 -11.36 37.79 -20.34
N LEU A 153 -11.42 37.70 -19.02
CA LEU A 153 -10.81 36.60 -18.28
C LEU A 153 -11.73 35.37 -18.22
N THR A 154 -11.11 34.19 -18.25
CA THR A 154 -11.72 32.87 -18.02
C THR A 154 -10.95 32.11 -16.93
N GLY A 155 -11.52 31.02 -16.41
CA GLY A 155 -10.85 30.16 -15.42
C GLY A 155 -10.75 30.77 -14.03
N LEU A 156 -9.84 30.24 -13.21
CA LEU A 156 -9.55 30.72 -11.86
C LEU A 156 -8.66 31.98 -11.92
N GLN A 157 -9.09 33.07 -11.28
CA GLN A 157 -8.42 34.37 -11.33
C GLN A 157 -8.32 34.97 -9.92
N SER A 158 -7.20 35.62 -9.61
CA SER A 158 -7.03 36.41 -8.37
C SER A 158 -7.23 37.89 -8.68
N ILE A 159 -8.31 38.47 -8.17
CA ILE A 159 -8.72 39.85 -8.46
C ILE A 159 -8.97 40.57 -7.14
N GLY A 160 -8.17 41.62 -6.87
CA GLY A 160 -8.31 42.41 -5.64
C GLY A 160 -8.12 41.58 -4.36
N GLY A 161 -7.27 40.55 -4.39
CA GLY A 161 -6.99 39.67 -3.26
C GLY A 161 -8.04 38.58 -2.99
N SER A 162 -9.07 38.46 -3.85
CA SER A 162 -10.05 37.36 -3.80
C SER A 162 -9.97 36.50 -5.06
N TYR A 163 -10.25 35.21 -4.92
CA TYR A 163 -10.33 34.30 -6.06
C TYR A 163 -11.74 34.29 -6.66
N TYR A 164 -11.81 34.26 -7.99
CA TYR A 164 -13.04 34.16 -8.78
C TYR A 164 -12.85 33.08 -9.84
N ILE A 165 -13.92 32.38 -10.20
CA ILE A 165 -13.89 31.44 -11.33
C ILE A 165 -14.84 31.95 -12.41
N PHE A 166 -14.31 32.12 -13.60
CA PHE A 166 -15.08 32.44 -14.80
C PHE A 166 -15.20 31.18 -15.66
N ASN A 167 -16.41 30.90 -16.13
CA ASN A 167 -16.64 29.77 -17.03
C ASN A 167 -15.95 30.02 -18.39
N SER A 168 -15.94 29.04 -19.29
CA SER A 168 -15.38 29.20 -20.64
C SER A 168 -16.02 30.34 -21.44
N SER A 169 -17.27 30.70 -21.14
CA SER A 169 -17.95 31.88 -21.70
C SER A 169 -17.56 33.21 -21.05
N GLY A 170 -16.61 33.22 -20.11
CA GLY A 170 -16.23 34.37 -19.29
C GLY A 170 -17.23 34.77 -18.22
N ALA A 171 -18.40 34.12 -18.15
CA ALA A 171 -19.38 34.42 -17.12
C ALA A 171 -18.89 33.93 -15.75
N MET A 172 -18.87 34.83 -14.77
CA MET A 172 -18.49 34.55 -13.39
C MET A 172 -19.41 33.49 -12.77
N ALA A 173 -18.81 32.47 -12.16
CA ALA A 173 -19.50 31.42 -11.45
C ALA A 173 -19.84 31.85 -10.01
N THR A 174 -20.84 31.20 -9.42
CA THR A 174 -21.23 31.30 -8.01
C THR A 174 -21.59 29.91 -7.49
N GLY A 175 -21.61 29.74 -6.17
CA GLY A 175 -21.90 28.46 -5.52
C GLY A 175 -20.74 27.45 -5.62
N TRP A 176 -21.07 26.16 -5.52
CA TRP A 176 -20.12 25.06 -5.67
C TRP A 176 -19.59 24.96 -7.11
N LYS A 177 -18.27 24.98 -7.26
CA LYS A 177 -17.62 24.85 -8.56
C LYS A 177 -16.39 23.97 -8.46
N GLN A 178 -16.30 23.00 -9.35
CA GLN A 178 -15.07 22.25 -9.57
C GLN A 178 -14.25 22.92 -10.68
N TYR A 179 -12.94 23.08 -10.44
CA TYR A 179 -11.96 23.59 -11.39
C TYR A 179 -10.65 22.83 -11.19
N GLU A 180 -10.07 22.28 -12.26
CA GLU A 180 -8.84 21.44 -12.21
C GLU A 180 -8.87 20.38 -11.09
N ASN A 181 -9.97 19.62 -11.01
CA ASN A 181 -10.23 18.58 -9.99
C ASN A 181 -10.27 19.07 -8.53
N LYS A 182 -10.26 20.37 -8.27
CA LYS A 182 -10.39 20.98 -6.94
C LYS A 182 -11.77 21.63 -6.78
N TRP A 183 -12.32 21.57 -5.57
CA TRP A 183 -13.63 22.15 -5.26
C TRP A 183 -13.49 23.51 -4.59
N TYR A 184 -14.31 24.46 -5.03
CA TYR A 184 -14.40 25.82 -4.50
C TYR A 184 -15.87 26.12 -4.17
N TYR A 185 -16.09 27.01 -3.20
CA TYR A 185 -17.40 27.62 -2.97
C TYR A 185 -17.31 29.13 -3.14
N LEU A 186 -18.00 29.63 -4.17
CA LEU A 186 -18.05 31.03 -4.55
C LEU A 186 -19.32 31.65 -3.94
N ASN A 187 -19.18 32.77 -3.23
CA ASN A 187 -20.33 33.45 -2.64
C ASN A 187 -21.21 34.13 -3.71
N SER A 188 -22.24 34.87 -3.31
CA SER A 188 -23.13 35.58 -4.24
C SER A 188 -22.44 36.71 -5.03
N SER A 189 -21.32 37.24 -4.54
CA SER A 189 -20.47 38.17 -5.29
C SER A 189 -19.44 37.45 -6.17
N GLY A 190 -19.42 36.12 -6.18
CA GLY A 190 -18.47 35.28 -6.92
C GLY A 190 -17.12 35.08 -6.25
N ALA A 191 -16.87 35.71 -5.10
CA ALA A 191 -15.61 35.56 -4.39
C ALA A 191 -15.56 34.18 -3.68
N ALA A 192 -14.46 33.46 -3.86
CA ALA A 192 -14.23 32.19 -3.20
C ALA A 192 -14.12 32.36 -1.68
N LYS A 193 -14.68 31.40 -0.94
CA LYS A 193 -14.37 31.21 0.47
C LYS A 193 -12.90 30.80 0.61
N THR A 194 -12.15 31.50 1.46
CA THR A 194 -10.74 31.22 1.74
C THR A 194 -10.48 31.26 3.25
N SER A 195 -9.61 30.39 3.74
CA SER A 195 -9.22 30.27 5.17
C SER A 195 -10.42 30.30 6.13
N THR A 196 -11.54 29.65 5.76
CA THR A 196 -12.80 29.83 6.47
C THR A 196 -13.69 28.60 6.43
N TRP A 197 -14.51 28.47 7.47
CA TRP A 197 -15.55 27.46 7.59
C TRP A 197 -16.81 27.88 6.84
N TYR A 198 -17.48 26.90 6.23
CA TYR A 198 -18.74 27.11 5.53
C TYR A 198 -19.72 25.97 5.86
N LYS A 199 -20.92 26.33 6.29
CA LYS A 199 -22.00 25.38 6.54
C LYS A 199 -22.98 25.39 5.37
N SER A 200 -23.12 24.25 4.70
CA SER A 200 -24.12 24.03 3.65
C SER A 200 -25.15 23.02 4.16
N GLY A 201 -26.36 23.50 4.46
CA GLY A 201 -27.37 22.70 5.15
C GLY A 201 -26.92 22.28 6.55
N SER A 202 -26.89 20.98 6.82
CA SER A 202 -26.38 20.41 8.08
C SER A 202 -24.86 20.15 8.06
N THR A 203 -24.20 20.25 6.91
CA THR A 203 -22.83 19.80 6.71
C THR A 203 -21.84 20.97 6.75
N TRP A 204 -20.71 20.76 7.43
CA TRP A 204 -19.61 21.72 7.49
C TRP A 204 -18.51 21.36 6.49
N TYR A 205 -17.91 22.40 5.92
CA TYR A 205 -16.78 22.36 4.99
C TYR A 205 -15.76 23.41 5.42
N TYR A 206 -14.50 23.21 5.06
CA TYR A 206 -13.46 24.21 5.23
C TYR A 206 -12.77 24.50 3.91
N PHE A 207 -12.41 25.76 3.68
CA PHE A 207 -11.65 26.18 2.51
C PHE A 207 -10.30 26.73 2.94
N GLY A 208 -9.23 26.24 2.30
CA GLY A 208 -7.86 26.67 2.53
C GLY A 208 -7.61 28.12 2.08
N SER A 209 -6.37 28.60 2.25
CA SER A 209 -5.97 29.95 1.86
C SER A 209 -6.00 30.19 0.34
N ASP A 210 -5.87 29.12 -0.43
CA ASP A 210 -6.02 29.09 -1.89
C ASP A 210 -7.49 28.91 -2.35
N GLY A 211 -8.42 28.83 -1.40
CA GLY A 211 -9.85 28.65 -1.65
C GLY A 211 -10.27 27.22 -1.97
N VAL A 212 -9.34 26.26 -1.87
CA VAL A 212 -9.62 24.84 -2.13
C VAL A 212 -10.32 24.22 -0.93
N MET A 213 -11.37 23.46 -1.18
CA MET A 213 -12.09 22.69 -0.17
C MET A 213 -11.18 21.63 0.44
N ALA A 214 -11.13 21.58 1.77
CA ALA A 214 -10.40 20.58 2.52
C ALA A 214 -11.01 19.17 2.34
N THR A 215 -10.13 18.17 2.22
CA THR A 215 -10.42 16.74 2.29
C THR A 215 -9.35 16.06 3.14
N GLY A 216 -9.65 14.95 3.79
CA GLY A 216 -8.70 14.25 4.65
C GLY A 216 -8.42 14.98 5.98
N SER A 217 -7.24 14.78 6.55
CA SER A 217 -6.81 15.40 7.81
C SER A 217 -6.18 16.77 7.59
N VAL A 218 -6.71 17.79 8.26
CA VAL A 218 -6.24 19.18 8.14
C VAL A 218 -6.13 19.82 9.52
N SER A 219 -5.00 20.50 9.77
CA SER A 219 -4.81 21.34 10.96
C SER A 219 -5.32 22.76 10.69
N ILE A 220 -6.29 23.21 11.49
CA ILE A 220 -6.94 24.51 11.36
C ILE A 220 -6.90 25.19 12.73
N GLY A 221 -6.16 26.30 12.85
CA GLY A 221 -6.01 27.02 14.11
C GLY A 221 -5.39 26.18 15.23
N GLY A 222 -4.48 25.27 14.89
CA GLY A 222 -3.80 24.38 15.85
C GLY A 222 -4.61 23.16 16.28
N LYS A 223 -5.82 22.95 15.73
CA LYS A 223 -6.64 21.76 15.98
C LYS A 223 -6.79 20.95 14.70
N TYR A 224 -6.83 19.62 14.81
CA TYR A 224 -7.02 18.73 13.67
C TYR A 224 -8.50 18.48 13.40
N TYR A 225 -8.85 18.35 12.13
CA TYR A 225 -10.19 18.07 11.63
C TYR A 225 -10.09 17.04 10.52
N LEU A 226 -11.07 16.14 10.43
CA LEU A 226 -11.18 15.19 9.31
C LEU A 226 -12.35 15.54 8.40
N PHE A 227 -12.11 15.48 7.10
CA PHE A 227 -13.09 15.65 6.05
C PHE A 227 -13.12 14.40 5.16
N ASN A 228 -14.29 13.92 4.77
CA ASN A 228 -14.38 12.80 3.83
C ASN A 228 -14.04 13.24 2.39
N GLY A 229 -14.13 12.31 1.43
CA GLY A 229 -13.85 12.59 0.01
C GLY A 229 -14.78 13.62 -0.64
N SER A 230 -15.95 13.89 -0.06
CA SER A 230 -16.84 14.99 -0.51
C SER A 230 -16.56 16.31 0.20
N GLY A 231 -15.55 16.37 1.07
CA GLY A 231 -15.23 17.53 1.91
C GLY A 231 -16.16 17.74 3.11
N ALA A 232 -17.05 16.81 3.41
CA ALA A 232 -17.92 16.91 4.57
C ALA A 232 -17.08 16.66 5.83
N MET A 233 -17.13 17.62 6.77
CA MET A 233 -16.48 17.51 8.07
C MET A 233 -17.10 16.35 8.86
N LEU A 234 -16.25 15.47 9.36
CA LEU A 234 -16.64 14.31 10.15
C LEU A 234 -16.74 14.65 11.65
N THR A 235 -17.49 13.84 12.39
CA THR A 235 -17.62 13.90 13.85
C THR A 235 -17.62 12.50 14.45
N GLY A 236 -17.38 12.39 15.76
CA GLY A 236 -17.30 11.12 16.48
C GLY A 236 -16.04 10.31 16.17
N TRP A 237 -16.09 9.00 16.43
CA TRP A 237 -15.00 8.07 16.10
C TRP A 237 -14.90 7.86 14.60
N GLN A 238 -13.71 8.05 14.05
CA GLN A 238 -13.41 7.89 12.63
C GLN A 238 -12.08 7.17 12.44
N LYS A 239 -12.04 6.17 11.56
CA LYS A 239 -10.79 5.52 11.13
C LYS A 239 -10.36 6.13 9.80
N TYR A 240 -9.17 6.73 9.77
CA TYR A 240 -8.62 7.41 8.59
C TYR A 240 -7.14 7.06 8.43
N ASN A 241 -6.76 6.57 7.23
CA ASN A 241 -5.41 6.07 6.93
C ASN A 241 -4.87 5.05 7.95
N GLY A 242 -5.72 4.16 8.44
CA GLY A 242 -5.35 3.14 9.43
C GLY A 242 -5.49 3.59 10.89
N GLU A 243 -5.47 4.89 11.15
CA GLU A 243 -5.47 5.48 12.48
C GLU A 243 -6.89 5.87 12.93
N TRP A 244 -7.14 5.77 14.24
CA TRP A 244 -8.42 6.22 14.83
C TRP A 244 -8.33 7.66 15.34
N TYR A 245 -9.41 8.41 15.18
CA TYR A 245 -9.56 9.77 15.68
C TYR A 245 -10.90 9.89 16.39
N TYR A 246 -10.96 10.68 17.46
CA TYR A 246 -12.23 11.06 18.07
C TYR A 246 -12.48 12.56 17.89
N LEU A 247 -13.50 12.88 17.09
CA LEU A 247 -13.85 14.24 16.69
C LEU A 247 -15.05 14.73 17.51
N ALA A 248 -14.93 15.92 18.10
CA ALA A 248 -16.03 16.56 18.80
C ALA A 248 -17.22 16.86 17.86
N SER A 249 -18.37 17.26 18.42
CA SER A 249 -19.50 17.77 17.62
C SER A 249 -19.16 19.02 16.81
N SER A 250 -18.13 19.77 17.23
CA SER A 250 -17.54 20.88 16.48
C SER A 250 -16.58 20.43 15.36
N GLY A 251 -16.31 19.12 15.24
CA GLY A 251 -15.38 18.50 14.30
C GLY A 251 -13.92 18.50 14.74
N ALA A 252 -13.56 19.25 15.78
CA ALA A 252 -12.18 19.28 16.27
C ALA A 252 -11.82 17.93 16.89
N ALA A 253 -10.69 17.37 16.50
CA ALA A 253 -10.12 16.20 17.13
C ALA A 253 -9.78 16.48 18.59
N TYR A 254 -10.16 15.56 19.47
CA TYR A 254 -9.68 15.57 20.83
C TYR A 254 -8.18 15.22 20.85
N THR A 255 -7.49 15.75 21.85
CA THR A 255 -6.08 15.44 22.16
C THR A 255 -5.99 15.17 23.65
N GLY A 256 -5.05 14.33 24.06
CA GLY A 256 -4.93 13.85 25.43
C GLY A 256 -5.94 12.75 25.77
N TRP A 257 -6.17 12.57 27.06
CA TRP A 257 -7.10 11.56 27.58
C TRP A 257 -8.56 11.95 27.33
N ILE A 258 -9.35 11.00 26.84
CA ILE A 258 -10.81 11.07 26.77
C ILE A 258 -11.44 9.84 27.40
N VAL A 259 -12.66 10.00 27.91
CA VAL A 259 -13.51 8.87 28.32
C VAL A 259 -14.63 8.71 27.31
N TYR A 260 -14.75 7.53 26.71
CA TYR A 260 -15.85 7.18 25.83
C TYR A 260 -16.47 5.84 26.24
N ARG A 261 -17.77 5.85 26.55
CA ARG A 261 -18.52 4.68 27.04
C ARG A 261 -17.87 3.97 28.23
N GLY A 262 -17.27 4.74 29.14
CA GLY A 262 -16.63 4.23 30.35
C GLY A 262 -15.18 3.78 30.17
N GLN A 263 -14.64 3.81 28.95
CA GLN A 263 -13.25 3.47 28.66
C GLN A 263 -12.43 4.74 28.41
N ASP A 264 -11.21 4.75 28.93
CA ASP A 264 -10.23 5.80 28.68
C ASP A 264 -9.42 5.51 27.41
N TYR A 265 -9.23 6.53 26.58
CA TYR A 265 -8.39 6.50 25.38
C TYR A 265 -7.46 7.71 25.40
N PHE A 266 -6.27 7.58 24.81
CA PHE A 266 -5.37 8.71 24.62
C PHE A 266 -5.22 9.08 23.15
N LEU A 267 -5.41 10.35 22.83
CA LEU A 267 -5.24 10.90 21.51
C LEU A 267 -3.97 11.75 21.52
N ASP A 268 -3.07 11.57 20.56
CA ASP A 268 -1.82 12.33 20.49
C ASP A 268 -2.06 13.82 20.14
N ALA A 269 -0.97 14.58 19.95
CA ALA A 269 -1.05 15.99 19.58
C ALA A 269 -1.69 16.24 18.20
N LYS A 270 -1.76 15.21 17.35
CA LYS A 270 -2.45 15.24 16.05
C LYS A 270 -3.88 14.70 16.11
N GLY A 271 -4.33 14.28 17.29
CA GLY A 271 -5.65 13.70 17.53
C GLY A 271 -5.76 12.23 17.14
N MET A 272 -4.64 11.55 16.86
CA MET A 272 -4.59 10.13 16.56
C MET A 272 -4.64 9.33 17.85
N MET A 273 -5.52 8.33 17.91
CA MET A 273 -5.64 7.43 19.04
C MET A 273 -4.40 6.56 19.12
N LEU A 274 -3.68 6.68 20.22
CA LEU A 274 -2.59 5.79 20.52
C LEU A 274 -3.15 4.45 20.98
N HIS A 275 -2.52 3.37 20.52
CA HIS A 275 -2.80 1.99 20.87
C HIS A 275 -1.48 1.21 20.90
N ASP A 276 -1.47 0.04 21.52
CA ASP A 276 -0.29 -0.82 21.67
C ASP A 276 0.95 -0.08 22.24
N THR A 277 0.73 0.90 23.12
CA THR A 277 1.77 1.79 23.65
C THR A 277 1.47 2.20 25.08
N GLU A 278 2.45 2.78 25.77
CA GLU A 278 2.28 3.38 27.09
C GLU A 278 2.18 4.91 26.97
N VAL A 279 1.27 5.51 27.74
CA VAL A 279 1.14 6.96 27.87
C VAL A 279 1.00 7.35 29.34
N GLY A 280 1.99 8.05 29.88
CA GLY A 280 1.93 8.57 31.25
C GLY A 280 1.70 7.47 32.32
N GLY A 281 2.36 6.32 32.19
CA GLY A 281 2.23 5.18 33.11
C GLY A 281 1.05 4.25 32.83
N LYS A 282 0.20 4.56 31.85
CA LYS A 282 -0.97 3.74 31.46
C LYS A 282 -0.68 3.04 30.15
N ILE A 283 -0.77 1.70 30.15
CA ILE A 283 -0.61 0.89 28.94
C ILE A 283 -1.92 0.89 28.17
N LEU A 284 -1.86 1.05 26.85
CA LEU A 284 -2.99 1.00 25.94
C LEU A 284 -2.92 -0.30 25.11
N ASP A 285 -4.03 -1.03 24.99
CA ASP A 285 -4.14 -2.21 24.13
C ASP A 285 -4.29 -1.83 22.65
N SER A 286 -4.50 -2.82 21.77
CA SER A 286 -4.66 -2.62 20.32
C SER A 286 -5.92 -1.85 19.92
N ASP A 287 -6.89 -1.77 20.83
CA ASP A 287 -8.11 -0.97 20.65
C ASP A 287 -7.99 0.41 21.32
N GLY A 288 -6.83 0.73 21.90
CA GLY A 288 -6.53 2.00 22.57
C GLY A 288 -7.12 2.14 23.97
N HIS A 289 -7.64 1.05 24.56
CA HIS A 289 -8.15 1.07 25.92
C HIS A 289 -7.00 1.03 26.93
N ILE A 290 -7.14 1.75 28.05
CA ILE A 290 -6.26 1.52 29.20
C ILE A 290 -6.37 0.06 29.63
N VAL A 291 -5.24 -0.63 29.54
CA VAL A 291 -4.96 -1.83 30.29
C VAL A 291 -4.77 -1.40 31.75
N PRO A 292 -5.68 -1.76 32.66
CA PRO A 292 -5.57 -1.35 34.06
C PRO A 292 -4.23 -1.80 34.63
N GLU A 293 -3.52 -0.90 35.32
CA GLU A 293 -2.31 -1.25 36.07
C GLU A 293 -2.63 -2.46 36.97
N PRO A 294 -1.82 -3.53 36.94
CA PRO A 294 -1.98 -4.61 37.87
C PRO A 294 -1.70 -4.07 39.28
N GLN A 295 -2.75 -4.03 40.11
CA GLN A 295 -2.59 -3.83 41.56
C GLN A 295 -1.61 -4.89 42.10
N PRO A 296 -0.72 -4.54 43.05
CA PRO A 296 0.31 -5.47 43.46
C PRO A 296 -0.29 -6.74 44.07
N ALA A 297 0.12 -7.85 43.45
CA ALA A 297 -0.14 -9.26 43.74
C ALA A 297 -1.56 -9.79 43.45
N ASP A 298 -1.82 -10.15 42.19
CA ASP A 298 -2.57 -11.37 41.93
C ASP A 298 -2.06 -12.13 40.68
N THR A 299 -1.52 -13.32 40.91
CA THR A 299 -0.94 -14.25 39.93
C THR A 299 -1.97 -14.91 38.99
N GLY A 300 -3.15 -14.31 38.84
CA GLY A 300 -4.35 -14.91 38.23
C GLY A 300 -4.58 -14.58 36.75
N LYS A 301 -4.23 -13.38 36.26
CA LYS A 301 -4.63 -12.97 34.90
C LYS A 301 -3.72 -13.49 33.78
N PHE A 302 -2.41 -13.49 34.01
CA PHE A 302 -1.43 -14.17 33.14
C PHE A 302 -1.67 -15.70 33.10
N LYS A 303 -2.39 -16.21 34.09
CA LYS A 303 -2.80 -17.61 34.22
C LYS A 303 -4.07 -17.90 33.42
N GLU A 304 -5.02 -16.95 33.30
CA GLU A 304 -6.22 -17.06 32.44
C GLU A 304 -5.89 -16.97 30.94
N ASP A 305 -5.03 -16.04 30.50
CA ASP A 305 -4.71 -15.89 29.07
C ASP A 305 -3.96 -17.12 28.50
N VAL A 306 -3.08 -17.72 29.32
CA VAL A 306 -2.41 -18.99 28.99
C VAL A 306 -3.38 -20.18 29.13
N GLU A 307 -4.33 -20.15 30.07
CA GLU A 307 -5.38 -21.17 30.19
C GLU A 307 -6.37 -21.12 29.02
N ASP A 308 -6.72 -19.95 28.49
CA ASP A 308 -7.63 -19.76 27.36
C ASP A 308 -6.98 -20.11 26.01
N GLU A 309 -5.69 -19.83 25.82
CA GLU A 309 -4.93 -20.33 24.66
C GLU A 309 -4.80 -21.86 24.69
N LEU A 310 -4.54 -22.45 25.88
CA LEU A 310 -4.43 -23.90 26.06
C LEU A 310 -5.79 -24.59 25.93
N VAL A 311 -6.87 -24.00 26.45
CA VAL A 311 -8.26 -24.47 26.33
C VAL A 311 -8.75 -24.31 24.89
N GLY A 312 -8.39 -23.23 24.19
CA GLY A 312 -8.63 -23.03 22.77
C GLY A 312 -7.95 -24.10 21.90
N LEU A 313 -6.69 -24.42 22.20
CA LEU A 313 -5.93 -25.49 21.55
C LEU A 313 -6.57 -26.88 21.81
N ILE A 314 -6.97 -27.16 23.05
CA ILE A 314 -7.66 -28.40 23.45
C ILE A 314 -9.05 -28.50 22.78
N ASN A 315 -9.79 -27.41 22.65
CA ASN A 315 -11.11 -27.39 22.01
C ASN A 315 -11.01 -27.51 20.48
N ASN A 316 -9.95 -26.98 19.85
CA ASN A 316 -9.66 -27.20 18.44
C ASN A 316 -9.21 -28.65 18.16
N LEU A 317 -8.45 -29.27 19.07
CA LEU A 317 -8.13 -30.71 19.02
C LEU A 317 -9.41 -31.58 19.14
N ARG A 318 -10.36 -31.21 20.01
CA ARG A 318 -11.68 -31.87 20.13
C ARG A 318 -12.54 -31.73 18.87
N LYS A 319 -12.53 -30.58 18.20
CA LYS A 319 -13.25 -30.37 16.91
C LYS A 319 -12.65 -31.22 15.78
N THR A 320 -11.32 -31.38 15.78
CA THR A 320 -10.61 -32.20 14.79
C THR A 320 -10.82 -33.70 15.03
N ALA A 321 -11.08 -34.12 16.27
CA ALA A 321 -11.38 -35.50 16.67
C ALA A 321 -12.74 -36.05 16.20
N ALA A 322 -13.58 -35.24 15.53
CA ALA A 322 -14.84 -35.72 14.95
C ALA A 322 -14.68 -36.36 13.56
N VAL A 323 -13.49 -36.30 12.94
CA VAL A 323 -13.23 -36.87 11.62
C VAL A 323 -12.21 -38.00 11.74
N ASN A 324 -12.73 -39.23 11.80
CA ASN A 324 -12.06 -40.51 11.59
C ASN A 324 -10.64 -40.43 10.99
N SER A 325 -9.60 -40.51 11.82
CA SER A 325 -8.40 -41.33 11.57
C SER A 325 -7.42 -41.26 12.75
N GLN A 326 -6.82 -42.41 13.04
CA GLN A 326 -5.81 -42.67 14.05
C GLN A 326 -4.53 -41.87 13.77
N LYS A 327 -4.38 -40.67 14.36
CA LYS A 327 -3.14 -39.87 14.24
C LYS A 327 -2.69 -39.30 15.57
N THR A 328 -1.37 -39.28 15.76
CA THR A 328 -0.68 -38.57 16.84
C THR A 328 -0.44 -37.12 16.41
N TYR A 329 -0.68 -36.16 17.30
CA TYR A 329 -0.53 -34.72 17.02
C TYR A 329 0.52 -34.12 17.94
N TYR A 330 1.37 -33.25 17.40
CA TYR A 330 2.39 -32.53 18.17
C TYR A 330 2.31 -31.04 17.81
N VAL A 331 2.45 -30.19 18.82
CA VAL A 331 2.41 -28.74 18.67
C VAL A 331 3.73 -28.18 19.25
N PRO A 332 4.67 -27.71 18.42
CA PRO A 332 5.87 -27.05 18.92
C PRO A 332 5.53 -25.64 19.41
N ILE A 333 5.91 -25.31 20.64
CA ILE A 333 5.83 -23.95 21.20
C ILE A 333 7.20 -23.61 21.75
N GLN A 334 7.90 -22.63 21.16
CA GLN A 334 9.20 -22.18 21.65
C GLN A 334 9.00 -21.21 22.82
N MET A 335 9.64 -21.47 23.96
CA MET A 335 9.42 -20.72 25.21
C MET A 335 10.72 -20.14 25.79
N SER A 336 10.66 -18.88 26.25
CA SER A 336 11.76 -18.22 26.96
C SER A 336 12.07 -18.87 28.31
N SER A 337 13.26 -18.60 28.86
CA SER A 337 13.78 -19.17 30.12
C SER A 337 12.84 -18.99 31.33
N SER A 338 12.15 -17.86 31.38
CA SER A 338 11.17 -17.52 32.42
C SER A 338 9.89 -18.35 32.28
N VAL A 339 9.37 -18.47 31.05
CA VAL A 339 8.17 -19.25 30.71
C VAL A 339 8.39 -20.76 30.92
N ARG A 340 9.62 -21.26 30.70
CA ARG A 340 9.99 -22.68 30.95
C ARG A 340 9.76 -23.14 32.39
N ASN A 341 10.02 -22.30 33.39
CA ASN A 341 9.86 -22.65 34.80
C ASN A 341 8.40 -22.58 35.27
N GLN A 342 7.62 -21.65 34.72
CA GLN A 342 6.19 -21.53 34.99
C GLN A 342 5.39 -22.65 34.31
N ALA A 343 5.67 -22.98 33.05
CA ALA A 343 5.05 -24.10 32.33
C ALA A 343 5.32 -25.46 33.02
N ARG A 344 6.55 -25.69 33.50
CA ARG A 344 6.91 -26.90 34.29
C ARG A 344 6.16 -27.03 35.62
N THR A 345 5.82 -25.92 36.25
CA THR A 345 5.11 -25.88 37.53
C THR A 345 3.62 -26.08 37.31
N ARG A 346 3.05 -25.43 36.28
CA ARG A 346 1.62 -25.50 35.94
C ARG A 346 1.22 -26.82 35.27
N ALA A 347 2.06 -27.45 34.46
CA ALA A 347 1.81 -28.79 33.90
C ALA A 347 1.65 -29.86 34.99
N LYS A 348 2.33 -29.71 36.13
CA LYS A 348 2.14 -30.58 37.30
C LYS A 348 0.79 -30.34 37.99
N GLU A 349 0.32 -29.09 38.04
CA GLU A 349 -0.97 -28.72 38.63
C GLU A 349 -2.16 -29.16 37.76
N ILE A 350 -2.05 -29.03 36.44
CA ILE A 350 -3.05 -29.52 35.47
C ILE A 350 -3.15 -31.05 35.52
N VAL A 351 -2.02 -31.78 35.56
CA VAL A 351 -2.06 -33.25 35.66
C VAL A 351 -2.56 -33.73 37.02
N SER A 352 -2.30 -32.99 38.12
CA SER A 352 -2.88 -33.30 39.43
C SER A 352 -4.40 -33.09 39.52
N SER A 353 -4.98 -32.38 38.55
CA SER A 353 -6.43 -32.15 38.42
C SER A 353 -7.09 -33.03 37.35
N PHE A 354 -6.31 -33.82 36.60
CA PHE A 354 -6.81 -34.88 35.71
C PHE A 354 -7.08 -36.16 36.52
N SER A 355 -8.33 -36.36 36.96
CA SER A 355 -8.83 -37.72 37.21
C SER A 355 -9.39 -38.26 35.90
N HIS A 356 -8.80 -39.32 35.39
CA HIS A 356 -9.44 -40.12 34.34
C HIS A 356 -9.87 -41.43 34.99
N SER A 357 -11.17 -41.56 35.19
CA SER A 357 -11.78 -42.86 35.39
C SER A 357 -11.70 -43.61 34.06
N SER A 358 -11.03 -44.75 34.08
CA SER A 358 -11.22 -45.74 33.01
C SER A 358 -12.71 -46.13 32.93
N ALA A 359 -13.14 -46.73 31.81
CA ALA A 359 -14.49 -47.31 31.69
C ALA A 359 -14.83 -48.35 32.78
N SER A 360 -13.81 -48.79 33.55
CA SER A 360 -13.88 -49.68 34.71
C SER A 360 -13.78 -48.98 36.09
N GLY A 361 -13.79 -47.65 36.16
CA GLY A 361 -13.86 -46.90 37.43
C GLY A 361 -12.57 -46.82 38.25
N ILE A 362 -11.43 -47.26 37.71
CA ILE A 362 -10.12 -47.14 38.37
C ILE A 362 -9.56 -45.74 38.09
N SER A 363 -9.21 -45.01 39.16
CA SER A 363 -8.50 -43.73 39.12
C SER A 363 -7.01 -43.98 38.88
N LEU A 364 -6.48 -43.50 37.75
CA LEU A 364 -5.05 -43.45 37.51
C LEU A 364 -4.53 -42.13 38.08
N GLY A 365 -3.81 -42.19 39.20
CA GLY A 365 -3.25 -41.02 39.88
C GLY A 365 -2.14 -40.32 39.09
N ASN A 366 -1.45 -39.37 39.74
CA ASN A 366 -0.44 -38.38 39.26
C ASN A 366 0.78 -38.91 38.44
N GLU A 367 0.73 -40.10 37.87
CA GLU A 367 1.85 -40.85 37.31
C GLU A 367 2.01 -40.68 35.78
N CYS A 368 1.25 -39.76 35.17
CA CYS A 368 1.29 -39.47 33.74
C CYS A 368 2.40 -38.49 33.32
N ILE A 369 3.28 -38.08 34.24
CA ILE A 369 4.39 -37.15 33.96
C ILE A 369 5.72 -37.91 34.01
N TYR A 370 6.37 -38.06 32.87
CA TYR A 370 7.75 -38.53 32.81
C TYR A 370 8.72 -37.35 32.65
N LYS A 371 9.81 -37.34 33.42
CA LYS A 371 10.93 -36.40 33.27
C LYS A 371 12.06 -37.10 32.51
N GLY A 372 12.20 -36.82 31.22
CA GLY A 372 13.37 -37.23 30.45
C GLY A 372 14.56 -36.33 30.71
N GLY A 373 15.74 -36.93 30.95
CA GLY A 373 17.03 -36.26 30.80
C GLY A 373 17.39 -36.09 29.32
N SER A 374 18.42 -35.28 29.05
CA SER A 374 18.78 -34.73 27.73
C SER A 374 19.11 -35.74 26.61
N ASP A 375 19.27 -37.04 26.89
CA ASP A 375 19.87 -37.97 25.92
C ASP A 375 19.13 -39.31 25.76
N ALA A 376 17.85 -39.40 26.17
CA ALA A 376 17.08 -40.63 26.00
C ALA A 376 16.23 -40.61 24.72
N ALA A 377 16.43 -41.56 23.82
CA ALA A 377 15.56 -41.78 22.67
C ALA A 377 14.09 -41.99 23.11
N ALA A 378 13.13 -41.52 22.33
CA ALA A 378 11.70 -41.54 22.68
C ALA A 378 11.18 -42.93 23.08
N ASN A 379 11.72 -43.99 22.47
CA ASN A 379 11.42 -45.38 22.80
C ASN A 379 11.86 -45.80 24.21
N ASN A 380 12.98 -45.25 24.73
CA ASN A 380 13.46 -45.53 26.09
C ASN A 380 12.62 -44.82 27.15
N ILE A 381 12.10 -43.64 26.83
CA ILE A 381 11.15 -42.91 27.68
C ILE A 381 9.84 -43.68 27.78
N PHE A 382 9.32 -44.18 26.66
CA PHE A 382 8.13 -45.04 26.63
C PHE A 382 8.33 -46.37 27.38
N ALA A 383 9.51 -47.00 27.23
CA ALA A 383 9.84 -48.25 27.91
C ALA A 383 10.06 -48.10 29.42
N ALA A 384 10.70 -47.01 29.87
CA ALA A 384 10.88 -46.70 31.29
C ALA A 384 9.54 -46.33 31.96
N TRP A 385 8.67 -45.62 31.24
CA TRP A 385 7.31 -45.27 31.69
C TRP A 385 6.43 -46.51 31.87
N LYS A 386 6.52 -47.48 30.95
CA LYS A 386 5.81 -48.77 31.01
C LYS A 386 6.26 -49.67 32.17
N ASN A 387 7.49 -49.49 32.66
CA ASN A 387 8.12 -50.37 33.65
C ASN A 387 8.25 -49.74 35.06
N SER A 388 7.63 -48.59 35.32
CA SER A 388 7.67 -48.00 36.66
C SER A 388 7.00 -48.92 37.70
N SER A 389 7.55 -48.95 38.91
CA SER A 389 7.06 -49.80 40.01
C SER A 389 5.62 -49.49 40.38
N SER A 390 5.20 -48.24 40.25
CA SER A 390 3.85 -47.77 40.53
C SER A 390 2.83 -48.18 39.46
N HIS A 391 3.24 -48.18 38.18
CA HIS A 391 2.44 -48.67 37.05
C HIS A 391 2.24 -50.20 37.10
N ASN A 392 3.24 -50.95 37.57
CA ASN A 392 3.15 -52.42 37.72
C ASN A 392 2.26 -52.85 38.90
N SER A 393 2.15 -52.07 39.98
CA SER A 393 1.23 -52.36 41.10
C SER A 393 -0.25 -52.22 40.69
N SER A 394 -0.59 -51.25 39.86
CA SER A 394 -1.95 -51.05 39.34
C SER A 394 -2.40 -52.17 38.39
N MET A 395 -1.45 -52.85 37.71
CA MET A 395 -1.71 -53.97 36.80
C MET A 395 -1.91 -55.32 37.52
N ARG A 396 -1.47 -55.46 38.79
CA ARG A 396 -1.58 -56.70 39.57
C ARG A 396 -2.92 -56.87 40.30
N GLY A 397 -3.77 -55.85 40.31
CA GLY A 397 -5.07 -55.82 41.00
C GLY A 397 -6.27 -56.45 40.25
N GLY A 398 -6.04 -57.25 39.21
CA GLY A 398 -7.13 -58.07 38.61
C GLY A 398 -7.58 -57.71 37.19
N ALA A 399 -6.87 -56.85 36.46
CA ALA A 399 -7.13 -56.67 35.04
C ALA A 399 -6.45 -57.77 34.22
N THR A 400 -7.23 -58.69 33.64
CA THR A 400 -6.67 -59.66 32.69
C THR A 400 -6.31 -58.95 31.39
N ALA A 401 -5.22 -59.38 30.74
CA ALA A 401 -4.59 -58.74 29.57
C ALA A 401 -5.51 -58.52 28.35
N LYS A 402 -6.75 -59.02 28.36
CA LYS A 402 -7.77 -58.82 27.33
C LYS A 402 -8.64 -57.57 27.52
N ASN A 403 -8.71 -56.98 28.71
CA ASN A 403 -9.62 -55.85 29.00
C ASN A 403 -8.93 -54.47 29.08
N VAL A 404 -7.63 -54.38 28.80
CA VAL A 404 -6.85 -53.13 28.89
C VAL A 404 -6.43 -52.65 27.50
N SER A 405 -7.29 -52.80 26.50
CA SER A 405 -6.99 -52.47 25.09
C SER A 405 -7.20 -51.00 24.73
N VAL A 406 -7.45 -50.10 25.69
CA VAL A 406 -7.67 -48.69 25.41
C VAL A 406 -7.13 -47.86 26.58
N MET A 407 -6.53 -46.70 26.25
CA MET A 407 -6.15 -45.60 27.15
C MET A 407 -4.68 -45.58 27.59
N TYR A 408 -3.83 -45.01 26.71
CA TYR A 408 -2.53 -44.49 27.10
C TYR A 408 -2.49 -42.98 26.83
N CYS A 409 -3.04 -42.13 27.72
CA CYS A 409 -2.93 -40.68 27.59
C CYS A 409 -1.82 -40.12 28.50
N GLY A 410 -0.88 -39.35 27.94
CA GLY A 410 0.22 -38.74 28.71
C GLY A 410 0.64 -37.37 28.16
N ILE A 411 1.08 -36.49 29.07
CA ILE A 411 1.64 -35.17 28.77
C ILE A 411 3.13 -35.19 29.18
N GLY A 412 4.02 -35.00 28.22
CA GLY A 412 5.47 -34.93 28.41
C GLY A 412 6.03 -33.55 28.06
N VAL A 413 7.18 -33.21 28.64
CA VAL A 413 7.97 -32.03 28.23
C VAL A 413 9.30 -32.54 27.71
N TRP A 414 9.60 -32.23 26.47
CA TRP A 414 10.78 -32.72 25.75
C TRP A 414 11.74 -31.55 25.47
N ASN A 415 13.05 -31.78 25.57
CA ASN A 415 14.05 -30.76 25.25
C ASN A 415 14.97 -31.26 24.13
N VAL A 416 15.11 -30.49 23.05
CA VAL A 416 16.10 -30.71 21.99
C VAL A 416 16.85 -29.42 21.76
N ASN A 417 18.19 -29.47 21.77
CA ASN A 417 19.06 -28.37 21.34
C ASN A 417 18.72 -26.98 21.93
N GLY A 418 18.25 -26.93 23.19
CA GLY A 418 17.89 -25.68 23.89
C GLY A 418 16.43 -25.25 23.74
N SER A 419 15.66 -25.89 22.85
CA SER A 419 14.22 -25.67 22.67
C SER A 419 13.40 -26.69 23.47
N THR A 420 12.34 -26.21 24.14
CA THR A 420 11.42 -27.03 24.96
C THR A 420 10.11 -27.25 24.22
N TYR A 421 9.64 -28.50 24.16
CA TYR A 421 8.44 -28.95 23.46
C TYR A 421 7.45 -29.59 24.44
N ALA A 422 6.15 -29.37 24.23
CA ALA A 422 5.10 -30.13 24.90
C ALA A 422 4.70 -31.33 24.03
N VAL A 423 4.62 -32.53 24.63
CA VAL A 423 4.29 -33.78 23.95
C VAL A 423 2.97 -34.31 24.49
N PHE A 424 2.01 -34.61 23.60
CA PHE A 424 0.72 -35.20 23.95
C PHE A 424 0.57 -36.53 23.22
N GLY A 425 0.42 -37.64 23.95
CA GLY A 425 0.26 -38.96 23.34
C GLY A 425 -1.08 -39.60 23.71
N THR A 426 -1.75 -40.21 22.73
CA THR A 426 -2.63 -41.37 22.97
C THR A 426 -2.06 -42.57 22.23
N SER A 427 -1.89 -43.73 22.86
CA SER A 427 -1.57 -44.97 22.12
C SER A 427 -2.69 -46.02 22.26
N GLY A 428 -2.87 -46.80 21.20
CA GLY A 428 -3.61 -48.05 21.15
C GLY A 428 -2.65 -49.12 20.62
N ARG A 429 -2.69 -50.34 21.18
CA ARG A 429 -1.70 -51.38 20.87
C ARG A 429 -2.03 -52.09 19.56
N GLU A 430 -1.09 -52.14 18.62
CA GLU A 430 -1.04 -53.22 17.64
C GLU A 430 -0.56 -54.51 18.32
N SER A 431 -1.42 -55.52 18.35
CA SER A 431 -1.00 -56.91 18.57
C SER A 431 -0.57 -57.50 17.24
N GLY A 432 0.72 -57.40 16.92
CA GLY A 432 1.32 -58.13 15.80
C GLY A 432 2.28 -57.27 14.97
N SER A 433 3.58 -57.53 15.11
CA SER A 433 4.65 -57.21 14.15
C SER A 433 4.63 -55.85 13.46
N GLY A 434 5.47 -54.92 13.96
CA GLY A 434 5.83 -53.68 13.29
C GLY A 434 5.34 -52.44 14.02
N LEU A 435 6.19 -51.42 14.17
CA LEU A 435 5.77 -50.10 14.63
C LEU A 435 5.08 -49.38 13.47
N PRO A 436 3.89 -48.75 13.63
CA PRO A 436 3.36 -47.84 12.64
C PRO A 436 4.21 -46.56 12.60
N SER A 437 4.84 -46.34 11.45
CA SER A 437 5.41 -45.07 11.00
C SER A 437 4.32 -43.98 11.03
N GLY A 438 4.51 -42.89 11.78
CA GLY A 438 3.46 -41.87 11.79
C GLY A 438 3.59 -40.67 12.71
N TYR A 439 4.79 -40.31 13.17
CA TYR A 439 5.16 -38.91 13.43
C TYR A 439 6.67 -38.84 13.66
N ILE A 440 7.38 -38.47 12.61
CA ILE A 440 8.68 -37.84 12.75
C ILE A 440 8.31 -36.39 13.09
N PRO A 441 8.77 -35.77 14.21
CA PRO A 441 8.77 -34.30 14.29
C PRO A 441 9.24 -33.77 12.94
N PRO A 442 8.77 -32.62 12.41
CA PRO A 442 9.52 -32.01 11.32
C PRO A 442 10.93 -31.97 11.88
N GLU A 443 11.83 -32.79 11.32
CA GLU A 443 13.20 -32.69 11.77
C GLU A 443 13.46 -31.19 11.58
N GLU A 444 14.07 -30.54 12.57
CA GLU A 444 15.02 -29.49 12.20
C GLU A 444 16.03 -30.25 11.32
N GLY A 445 15.63 -30.50 10.06
CA GLY A 445 16.21 -31.54 9.27
C GLY A 445 17.58 -31.00 9.00
N THR A 446 18.53 -31.68 9.61
CA THR A 446 19.90 -31.26 9.54
C THR A 446 20.20 -31.22 8.05
N PRO A 447 20.64 -30.07 7.51
CA PRO A 447 20.86 -29.97 6.09
C PRO A 447 21.69 -31.17 5.61
N SER A 448 21.42 -31.76 4.45
CA SER A 448 22.16 -32.93 4.00
C SER A 448 23.65 -32.63 3.98
N ALA A 449 24.47 -33.67 4.06
CA ALA A 449 25.91 -33.51 3.87
C ALA A 449 26.24 -32.81 2.53
N ALA A 450 25.40 -32.99 1.50
CA ALA A 450 25.54 -32.29 0.22
C ALA A 450 25.22 -30.79 0.36
N THR A 451 24.12 -30.43 1.02
CA THR A 451 23.75 -29.04 1.32
C THR A 451 24.85 -28.34 2.14
N GLN A 452 25.37 -29.01 3.18
CA GLN A 452 26.40 -28.47 4.05
C GLN A 452 27.75 -28.26 3.36
N ALA A 453 28.07 -29.10 2.36
CA ALA A 453 29.31 -29.02 1.60
C ALA A 453 29.22 -28.11 0.37
N TYR A 454 28.03 -27.68 -0.04
CA TYR A 454 27.84 -26.86 -1.22
C TYR A 454 28.29 -25.42 -0.99
N ASP A 455 29.17 -24.93 -1.85
CA ASP A 455 29.63 -23.54 -1.85
C ASP A 455 28.60 -22.66 -2.60
N ALA A 456 27.70 -22.04 -1.84
CA ALA A 456 26.78 -21.02 -2.33
C ALA A 456 27.37 -19.60 -2.22
N GLY A 457 28.71 -19.49 -2.20
CA GLY A 457 29.43 -18.26 -1.95
C GLY A 457 29.15 -17.76 -0.53
N GLU A 458 28.81 -16.47 -0.41
CA GLU A 458 28.55 -15.87 0.90
C GLU A 458 27.32 -16.44 1.61
N TYR A 459 26.36 -17.02 0.89
CA TYR A 459 25.13 -17.62 1.46
C TYR A 459 25.23 -19.14 1.69
N SER A 460 26.45 -19.69 1.67
CA SER A 460 26.69 -21.07 2.09
C SER A 460 26.06 -21.31 3.46
N ILE A 461 25.44 -22.47 3.67
CA ILE A 461 24.54 -22.69 4.83
C ILE A 461 25.22 -22.57 6.20
N ASN A 462 26.54 -22.72 6.24
CA ASN A 462 27.36 -22.58 7.44
C ASN A 462 27.83 -21.15 7.70
N ASN A 463 27.59 -20.22 6.79
CA ASN A 463 28.00 -18.83 6.93
C ASN A 463 27.00 -18.06 7.81
N THR A 464 27.55 -17.19 8.65
CA THR A 464 26.78 -16.24 9.45
C THR A 464 27.02 -14.84 8.91
N HIS A 465 25.93 -14.12 8.67
CA HIS A 465 25.90 -12.74 8.25
C HIS A 465 25.72 -11.82 9.46
N ARG A 466 26.11 -10.56 9.32
CA ARG A 466 26.00 -9.52 10.36
C ARG A 466 25.31 -8.30 9.77
N GLY A 467 24.51 -7.62 10.59
CA GLY A 467 23.88 -6.36 10.25
C GLY A 467 23.17 -5.76 11.46
N GLU A 468 22.34 -4.75 11.22
CA GLU A 468 21.47 -4.17 12.23
C GLU A 468 20.05 -4.74 12.14
N GLY A 469 19.49 -5.04 13.30
CA GLY A 469 18.11 -5.43 13.51
C GLY A 469 17.29 -4.23 13.99
N THR A 470 16.24 -3.87 13.27
CA THR A 470 15.22 -2.90 13.70
C THR A 470 13.84 -3.56 13.73
N TYR A 471 12.79 -2.78 14.01
CA TYR A 471 11.44 -3.23 13.73
C TYR A 471 10.58 -2.24 12.97
N TYR A 472 9.57 -2.77 12.28
CA TYR A 472 8.55 -2.01 11.59
C TYR A 472 7.14 -2.52 11.88
N ASP A 473 6.19 -1.62 11.63
CA ASP A 473 4.77 -1.93 11.66
C ASP A 473 4.33 -2.40 10.27
N ARG A 474 4.15 -3.72 10.14
CA ARG A 474 3.71 -4.36 8.91
C ARG A 474 2.26 -3.96 8.61
N THR A 475 2.05 -3.36 7.43
CA THR A 475 0.72 -2.87 6.99
C THR A 475 0.15 -3.64 5.80
N SER A 476 0.89 -4.62 5.26
CA SER A 476 0.49 -5.42 4.08
C SER A 476 1.16 -6.80 4.07
N THR A 477 0.92 -7.61 3.02
CA THR A 477 1.58 -8.91 2.80
C THR A 477 3.08 -8.82 2.50
N GLY A 478 3.63 -7.61 2.36
CA GLY A 478 5.05 -7.34 2.12
C GLY A 478 5.45 -7.50 0.66
N ALA A 479 6.63 -6.98 0.32
CA ALA A 479 7.16 -6.92 -1.03
C ALA A 479 7.28 -8.29 -1.71
N ALA A 480 7.45 -9.39 -0.96
CA ALA A 480 7.54 -10.73 -1.54
C ALA A 480 6.19 -11.28 -2.02
N ASN A 481 5.08 -10.55 -1.83
CA ASN A 481 3.73 -10.99 -2.19
C ASN A 481 3.41 -12.40 -1.69
N LEU A 482 3.92 -12.75 -0.51
CA LEU A 482 3.63 -14.00 0.17
C LEU A 482 2.26 -13.92 0.86
N ASP A 483 1.67 -15.07 1.18
CA ASP A 483 0.39 -15.10 1.91
C ASP A 483 0.61 -14.56 3.33
N ASP A 484 -0.48 -14.24 4.03
CA ASP A 484 -0.36 -13.83 5.42
C ASP A 484 0.03 -15.02 6.31
N TYR A 485 1.34 -15.16 6.49
CA TYR A 485 1.96 -16.20 7.28
C TYR A 485 2.15 -15.82 8.75
N GLU A 486 1.71 -14.64 9.23
CA GLU A 486 1.96 -14.22 10.63
C GLU A 486 1.21 -15.08 11.68
N SER A 487 0.21 -15.85 11.25
CA SER A 487 -0.45 -16.87 12.08
C SER A 487 0.37 -18.15 12.26
N VAL A 488 1.42 -18.36 11.45
CA VAL A 488 2.21 -19.60 11.38
C VAL A 488 3.69 -19.36 11.66
N TYR A 489 4.25 -18.27 11.12
CA TYR A 489 5.66 -17.92 11.24
C TYR A 489 5.84 -16.49 11.77
N PHE A 490 6.94 -16.27 12.47
CA PHE A 490 7.46 -14.91 12.63
C PHE A 490 8.00 -14.41 11.30
N THR A 491 7.90 -13.11 11.04
CA THR A 491 8.27 -12.53 9.75
C THR A 491 9.15 -11.29 9.90
N ALA A 492 9.88 -10.96 8.83
CA ALA A 492 10.76 -9.80 8.76
C ALA A 492 10.91 -9.28 7.32
N ALA A 493 11.36 -8.04 7.20
CA ALA A 493 11.87 -7.44 5.98
C ALA A 493 13.39 -7.57 5.91
N MET A 494 13.94 -7.82 4.73
CA MET A 494 15.39 -7.92 4.51
C MET A 494 15.88 -6.81 3.59
N ASN A 495 17.09 -6.30 3.83
CA ASN A 495 17.71 -5.28 2.98
C ASN A 495 17.67 -5.66 1.48
N THR A 496 17.58 -4.64 0.62
CA THR A 496 17.41 -4.84 -0.83
C THR A 496 18.49 -5.71 -1.46
N TYR A 497 19.75 -5.59 -1.03
CA TYR A 497 20.86 -6.33 -1.63
C TYR A 497 20.67 -7.84 -1.45
N ASP A 498 20.49 -8.28 -0.21
CA ASP A 498 20.33 -9.70 0.10
C ASP A 498 19.00 -10.25 -0.40
N TYR A 499 17.92 -9.46 -0.26
CA TYR A 499 16.59 -9.81 -0.74
C TYR A 499 16.56 -10.04 -2.26
N MET A 500 17.19 -9.17 -3.05
CA MET A 500 17.31 -9.33 -4.52
C MET A 500 18.27 -10.46 -4.92
N ASN A 501 19.16 -10.89 -4.03
CA ASN A 501 20.07 -12.01 -4.28
C ASN A 501 19.45 -13.37 -3.95
N ASN A 502 18.20 -13.56 -4.37
CA ASN A 502 17.37 -14.75 -4.21
C ASN A 502 16.82 -15.05 -2.81
N LEU A 503 17.00 -14.17 -1.81
CA LEU A 503 16.54 -14.43 -0.44
C LEU A 503 15.10 -14.00 -0.14
N ALA A 504 14.36 -13.49 -1.12
CA ALA A 504 12.92 -13.28 -0.98
C ALA A 504 12.20 -14.62 -0.68
N GLY A 505 11.55 -14.73 0.48
CA GLY A 505 10.96 -15.98 0.97
C GLY A 505 11.93 -16.93 1.67
N ALA A 506 13.15 -16.50 1.98
CA ALA A 506 14.10 -17.28 2.79
C ALA A 506 13.60 -17.46 4.24
N TYR A 507 13.95 -18.59 4.85
CA TYR A 507 13.79 -18.81 6.27
C TYR A 507 15.17 -18.66 6.95
N ILE A 508 15.25 -17.81 7.96
CA ILE A 508 16.53 -17.45 8.60
C ILE A 508 16.43 -17.54 10.12
N GLU A 509 17.53 -17.92 10.77
CA GLU A 509 17.72 -17.79 12.22
C GLU A 509 18.46 -16.48 12.48
N ILE A 510 17.86 -15.59 13.26
CA ILE A 510 18.45 -14.35 13.75
C ILE A 510 18.90 -14.57 15.18
N THR A 511 20.07 -14.07 15.54
CA THR A 511 20.59 -13.98 16.90
C THR A 511 20.87 -12.52 17.24
N ASP A 512 20.33 -12.05 18.37
CA ASP A 512 20.45 -10.68 18.83
C ASP A 512 21.81 -10.41 19.53
N LYS A 513 21.97 -9.22 20.13
CA LYS A 513 23.18 -8.83 20.88
C LYS A 513 23.40 -9.63 22.17
N ASP A 514 22.32 -10.13 22.79
CA ASP A 514 22.36 -10.85 24.05
C ASP A 514 22.44 -12.39 23.85
N GLY A 515 22.33 -12.85 22.61
CA GLY A 515 22.40 -14.25 22.21
C GLY A 515 21.04 -14.95 22.08
N ASP A 516 19.95 -14.21 22.23
CA ASP A 516 18.58 -14.67 22.01
C ASP A 516 18.31 -14.87 20.52
N LYS A 517 17.51 -15.88 20.20
CA LYS A 517 17.30 -16.35 18.83
C LYS A 517 15.85 -16.38 18.42
N ILE A 518 15.60 -16.08 17.14
CA ILE A 518 14.30 -16.22 16.50
C ILE A 518 14.46 -16.68 15.05
N ASN A 519 13.55 -17.55 14.62
CA ASN A 519 13.46 -17.97 13.23
C ASN A 519 12.35 -17.19 12.52
N VAL A 520 12.67 -16.55 11.40
CA VAL A 520 11.73 -15.70 10.66
C VAL A 520 11.68 -16.05 9.18
N LEU A 521 10.51 -15.87 8.57
CA LEU A 521 10.32 -15.90 7.12
C LEU A 521 10.48 -14.48 6.55
N ILE A 522 11.31 -14.34 5.52
CA ILE A 522 11.51 -13.06 4.82
C ILE A 522 10.34 -12.82 3.86
N THR A 523 9.41 -11.98 4.29
CA THR A 523 8.17 -11.68 3.56
C THR A 523 8.18 -10.30 2.92
N ASP A 524 9.14 -9.45 3.28
CA ASP A 524 9.16 -8.06 2.88
C ASP A 524 10.59 -7.58 2.55
N ARG A 525 10.68 -6.38 1.97
CA ARG A 525 11.94 -5.74 1.60
C ARG A 525 12.12 -4.50 2.46
N LEU A 526 13.36 -4.28 2.91
CA LEU A 526 13.83 -3.07 3.58
C LEU A 526 14.66 -2.24 2.56
N PRO A 527 14.06 -1.27 1.87
CA PRO A 527 14.73 -0.52 0.79
C PRO A 527 16.00 0.22 1.23
N GLU A 528 15.96 0.82 2.41
CA GLU A 528 16.98 1.69 2.98
C GLU A 528 18.07 0.96 3.77
N GLY A 529 17.91 -0.35 3.99
CA GLY A 529 18.83 -1.16 4.80
C GLY A 529 20.18 -1.37 4.14
N ALA A 530 21.25 -1.35 4.94
CA ALA A 530 22.55 -1.79 4.49
C ALA A 530 22.57 -3.31 4.32
N LYS A 531 23.57 -3.83 3.60
CA LYS A 531 23.77 -5.28 3.44
C LYS A 531 23.87 -5.94 4.82
N GLY A 532 23.12 -7.03 5.02
CA GLY A 532 23.00 -7.73 6.29
C GLY A 532 21.90 -7.23 7.22
N ASP A 533 21.30 -6.06 6.98
CA ASP A 533 20.24 -5.51 7.84
C ASP A 533 18.92 -6.25 7.67
N ILE A 534 18.19 -6.38 8.78
CA ILE A 534 16.88 -7.02 8.88
C ILE A 534 15.94 -6.14 9.70
N ASP A 535 14.75 -5.89 9.19
CA ASP A 535 13.68 -5.20 9.91
C ASP A 535 12.64 -6.23 10.37
N LEU A 536 12.64 -6.58 11.64
CA LEU A 536 11.71 -7.56 12.18
C LEU A 536 10.30 -6.95 12.28
N THR A 537 9.23 -7.72 12.07
CA THR A 537 7.92 -7.20 12.48
C THR A 537 7.90 -6.98 13.99
N ARG A 538 7.09 -6.04 14.48
CA ARG A 538 6.96 -5.77 15.93
C ARG A 538 6.72 -7.05 16.75
N LYS A 539 5.93 -7.99 16.21
CA LYS A 539 5.66 -9.30 16.82
C LYS A 539 6.92 -10.15 16.97
N SER A 540 7.77 -10.16 15.93
CA SER A 540 9.04 -10.89 15.88
C SER A 540 10.11 -10.25 16.76
N PHE A 541 10.24 -8.92 16.72
CA PHE A 541 11.24 -8.18 17.51
C PHE A 541 11.05 -8.38 19.01
N LYS A 542 9.79 -8.30 19.50
CA LYS A 542 9.43 -8.52 20.92
C LYS A 542 9.85 -9.88 21.49
N GLN A 543 10.14 -10.88 20.64
CA GLN A 543 10.58 -12.19 21.11
C GLN A 543 12.03 -12.21 21.57
N ILE A 544 12.86 -11.30 21.02
CA ILE A 544 14.31 -11.28 21.24
C ILE A 544 14.79 -9.97 21.86
N GLU A 545 14.02 -8.88 21.79
CA GLU A 545 14.35 -7.62 22.47
C GLU A 545 13.12 -6.77 22.81
N ASN A 546 13.26 -5.87 23.78
CA ASN A 546 12.28 -4.84 24.11
C ASN A 546 12.23 -3.77 23.01
N LEU A 547 11.02 -3.37 22.61
CA LEU A 547 10.81 -2.34 21.59
C LEU A 547 11.50 -0.99 21.87
N VAL A 548 11.80 -0.68 23.14
CA VAL A 548 12.57 0.53 23.49
C VAL A 548 14.00 0.50 22.95
N THR A 549 14.57 -0.70 22.76
CA THR A 549 15.90 -0.88 22.16
C THR A 549 15.94 -0.28 20.76
N GLY A 550 14.87 -0.45 19.98
CA GLY A 550 14.67 0.18 18.66
C GLY A 550 15.55 -0.39 17.55
N ARG A 551 16.87 -0.40 17.78
CA ARG A 551 17.91 -0.87 16.87
C ARG A 551 18.96 -1.64 17.65
N MET A 552 19.42 -2.76 17.12
CA MET A 552 20.43 -3.60 17.74
C MET A 552 21.34 -4.26 16.70
N ASN A 553 22.55 -4.65 17.11
CA ASN A 553 23.36 -5.53 16.28
C ASN A 553 22.77 -6.94 16.27
N ILE A 554 22.71 -7.55 15.09
CA ILE A 554 22.25 -8.92 14.92
C ILE A 554 23.26 -9.73 14.11
N THR A 555 23.15 -11.03 14.24
CA THR A 555 23.71 -11.98 13.27
C THR A 555 22.60 -12.87 12.75
N TRP A 556 22.74 -13.39 11.54
CA TRP A 556 21.76 -14.32 10.99
C TRP A 556 22.37 -15.33 10.04
N LYS A 557 21.69 -16.46 9.85
CA LYS A 557 22.05 -17.50 8.89
C LYS A 557 20.80 -18.11 8.25
N ILE A 558 20.95 -18.66 7.06
CA ILE A 558 19.87 -19.38 6.37
C ILE A 558 19.68 -20.74 7.03
N ILE A 559 18.43 -21.10 7.29
CA ILE A 559 18.05 -22.41 7.81
C ILE A 559 16.95 -23.02 6.93
N PRO A 560 16.81 -24.35 6.86
CA PRO A 560 15.71 -24.98 6.12
C PRO A 560 14.36 -24.57 6.71
N LEU A 561 13.39 -24.23 5.86
CA LEU A 561 12.00 -24.09 6.28
C LEU A 561 11.50 -25.43 6.87
N PRO A 562 10.93 -25.46 8.08
CA PRO A 562 10.53 -26.69 8.77
C PRO A 562 9.21 -27.24 8.21
N THR A 563 9.23 -27.68 6.96
CA THR A 563 8.05 -28.15 6.22
C THR A 563 8.30 -29.54 5.61
N ASN A 564 7.30 -30.40 5.71
CA ASN A 564 7.23 -31.68 5.00
C ASN A 564 6.32 -31.59 3.76
N ASP A 565 5.62 -30.47 3.59
CA ASP A 565 4.70 -30.27 2.48
C ASP A 565 5.49 -30.00 1.18
N PRO A 566 4.99 -30.44 0.02
CA PRO A 566 5.57 -30.11 -1.27
C PRO A 566 5.66 -28.61 -1.54
N VAL A 567 6.47 -28.22 -2.51
CA VAL A 567 6.38 -26.87 -3.07
C VAL A 567 5.01 -26.65 -3.71
N SER A 568 4.55 -25.41 -3.77
CA SER A 568 3.33 -25.04 -4.48
C SER A 568 3.54 -23.86 -5.42
N PHE A 569 2.66 -23.74 -6.40
CA PHE A 569 2.73 -22.74 -7.46
C PHE A 569 1.54 -21.80 -7.38
N VAL A 570 1.80 -20.52 -7.17
CA VAL A 570 0.79 -19.46 -7.13
C VAL A 570 0.91 -18.63 -8.39
N TRP A 571 -0.15 -18.58 -9.18
CA TRP A 571 -0.20 -17.78 -10.39
C TRP A 571 -0.82 -16.43 -10.11
N LYS A 572 -0.28 -15.38 -10.72
CA LYS A 572 -0.92 -14.07 -10.68
C LYS A 572 -2.27 -14.15 -11.40
N PRO A 573 -3.35 -13.51 -10.89
CA PRO A 573 -4.68 -13.64 -11.48
C PRO A 573 -4.80 -13.19 -12.95
N THR A 574 -3.87 -12.37 -13.43
CA THR A 574 -3.81 -11.91 -14.83
C THR A 574 -3.03 -12.85 -15.76
N SER A 575 -2.53 -13.99 -15.26
CA SER A 575 -1.76 -14.94 -16.06
C SER A 575 -2.62 -15.64 -17.11
N SER A 576 -2.02 -15.90 -18.27
CA SER A 576 -2.62 -16.55 -19.43
C SER A 576 -1.57 -17.33 -20.23
N GLN A 577 -2.01 -18.03 -21.27
CA GLN A 577 -1.09 -18.74 -22.19
C GLN A 577 -0.08 -17.82 -22.92
N TYR A 578 -0.39 -16.52 -23.05
CA TYR A 578 0.41 -15.54 -23.81
C TYR A 578 1.33 -14.69 -22.94
N TRP A 579 1.11 -14.71 -21.62
CA TRP A 579 1.89 -13.98 -20.63
C TRP A 579 1.55 -14.58 -19.27
N ALA A 580 2.55 -14.90 -18.46
CA ALA A 580 2.28 -15.47 -17.14
C ALA A 580 3.30 -15.07 -16.08
N GLU A 581 2.82 -14.99 -14.83
CA GLU A 581 3.65 -14.83 -13.65
C GLU A 581 3.30 -15.92 -12.64
N VAL A 582 4.34 -16.63 -12.19
CA VAL A 582 4.21 -17.74 -11.25
C VAL A 582 5.21 -17.58 -10.11
N GLN A 583 4.77 -17.88 -8.91
CA GLN A 583 5.58 -17.87 -7.71
C GLN A 583 5.66 -19.29 -7.14
N VAL A 584 6.86 -19.71 -6.74
CA VAL A 584 7.07 -20.96 -6.01
C VAL A 584 6.97 -20.66 -4.52
N ARG A 585 6.19 -21.47 -3.78
CA ARG A 585 5.91 -21.32 -2.35
C ARG A 585 6.33 -22.58 -1.59
N ASN A 586 6.42 -22.44 -0.27
CA ASN A 586 6.73 -23.53 0.66
C ASN A 586 8.02 -24.28 0.30
N HIS A 587 8.99 -23.59 -0.32
CA HIS A 587 10.28 -24.17 -0.65
C HIS A 587 11.19 -24.20 0.57
N ARG A 588 11.86 -25.34 0.82
CA ARG A 588 12.74 -25.50 1.98
C ARG A 588 13.92 -24.54 1.99
N TYR A 589 14.47 -24.28 0.81
CA TYR A 589 15.58 -23.36 0.60
C TYR A 589 15.20 -22.28 -0.42
N PRO A 590 15.84 -21.11 -0.38
CA PRO A 590 15.58 -20.04 -1.34
C PRO A 590 15.75 -20.52 -2.78
N VAL A 591 14.78 -20.21 -3.64
CA VAL A 591 14.82 -20.62 -5.05
C VAL A 591 15.80 -19.71 -5.81
N LYS A 592 16.74 -20.29 -6.54
CA LYS A 592 17.67 -19.55 -7.41
C LYS A 592 17.11 -19.36 -8.81
N SER A 593 16.48 -20.38 -9.38
CA SER A 593 15.89 -20.32 -10.72
C SER A 593 14.64 -21.17 -10.84
N LEU A 594 13.75 -20.72 -11.74
CA LEU A 594 12.59 -21.46 -12.20
C LEU A 594 12.63 -21.51 -13.72
N GLU A 595 12.52 -22.72 -14.27
CA GLU A 595 12.57 -22.96 -15.71
C GLU A 595 11.38 -23.83 -16.12
N TYR A 596 10.74 -23.55 -17.25
CA TYR A 596 9.69 -24.41 -17.80
C TYR A 596 10.20 -25.20 -19.00
N LEU A 597 9.70 -26.42 -19.16
CA LEU A 597 9.99 -27.25 -20.34
C LEU A 597 9.11 -26.79 -21.51
N ASN A 598 9.72 -26.28 -22.58
CA ASN A 598 9.01 -25.86 -23.78
C ASN A 598 8.65 -27.04 -24.70
N SER A 599 7.87 -26.78 -25.76
CA SER A 599 7.44 -27.79 -26.73
C SER A 599 8.60 -28.44 -27.52
N SER A 600 9.77 -27.80 -27.55
CA SER A 600 10.99 -28.34 -28.16
C SER A 600 11.80 -29.22 -27.21
N GLY A 601 11.31 -29.46 -25.98
CA GLY A 601 12.00 -30.26 -24.96
C GLY A 601 13.16 -29.53 -24.29
N GLN A 602 13.21 -28.19 -24.37
CA GLN A 602 14.25 -27.37 -23.76
C GLN A 602 13.72 -26.64 -22.53
N TYR A 603 14.52 -26.59 -21.47
CA TYR A 603 14.22 -25.75 -20.31
C TYR A 603 14.50 -24.29 -20.63
N VAL A 604 13.50 -23.44 -20.40
CA VAL A 604 13.56 -21.99 -20.61
C VAL A 604 13.45 -21.31 -19.25
N ALA A 605 14.47 -20.52 -18.90
CA ALA A 605 14.51 -19.79 -17.64
C ALA A 605 13.52 -18.63 -17.61
N LEU A 606 12.84 -18.50 -16.48
CA LEU A 606 11.96 -17.38 -16.18
C LEU A 606 12.71 -16.32 -15.38
N THR A 607 12.37 -15.06 -15.60
CA THR A 607 13.02 -13.94 -14.92
C THR A 607 12.31 -13.64 -13.60
N ARG A 608 13.04 -13.72 -12.49
CA ARG A 608 12.56 -13.32 -11.17
C ARG A 608 12.37 -11.79 -11.13
N GLN A 609 11.20 -11.35 -10.67
CA GLN A 609 10.86 -9.96 -10.44
C GLN A 609 11.12 -9.56 -9.00
N GLU A 610 11.15 -8.25 -8.77
CA GLU A 610 11.42 -7.70 -7.42
C GLU A 610 10.37 -8.10 -6.38
N TYR A 611 9.17 -8.44 -6.81
CA TYR A 611 8.06 -8.85 -5.95
C TYR A 611 7.89 -10.38 -5.87
N ASN A 612 9.00 -11.10 -6.09
CA ASN A 612 9.16 -12.55 -5.88
C ASN A 612 8.30 -13.45 -6.79
N TYR A 613 7.86 -12.95 -7.94
CA TYR A 613 7.28 -13.76 -9.03
C TYR A 613 8.30 -14.01 -10.13
N PHE A 614 8.14 -15.12 -10.87
CA PHE A 614 8.88 -15.41 -12.08
C PHE A 614 8.00 -15.13 -13.31
N THR A 615 8.51 -14.31 -14.23
CA THR A 615 7.74 -13.83 -15.38
C THR A 615 8.13 -14.53 -16.67
N ALA A 616 7.11 -14.95 -17.41
CA ALA A 616 7.16 -15.42 -18.79
C ALA A 616 6.49 -14.36 -19.70
N PRO A 617 7.23 -13.36 -20.19
CA PRO A 617 6.64 -12.23 -20.92
C PRO A 617 5.99 -12.63 -22.25
N SER A 618 6.47 -13.70 -22.89
CA SER A 618 5.90 -14.27 -24.11
C SER A 618 4.92 -15.43 -23.85
N GLY A 619 4.61 -15.69 -22.57
CA GLY A 619 3.80 -16.83 -22.15
C GLY A 619 4.55 -18.16 -22.24
N MET A 620 3.88 -19.21 -21.76
CA MET A 620 4.39 -20.59 -21.76
C MET A 620 3.45 -21.55 -22.52
N GLY A 621 2.36 -21.04 -23.11
CA GLY A 621 1.29 -21.85 -23.68
C GLY A 621 0.24 -22.24 -22.64
N LYS A 622 -0.67 -23.16 -22.99
CA LYS A 622 -1.83 -23.53 -22.16
C LYS A 622 -1.50 -24.39 -20.94
N GLY A 623 -0.32 -25.00 -20.91
CA GLY A 623 0.03 -26.04 -19.94
C GLY A 623 -0.77 -27.33 -20.13
N PRO A 624 -0.77 -28.24 -19.14
CA PRO A 624 -0.03 -28.12 -17.87
C PRO A 624 1.49 -28.09 -18.10
N PHE A 625 2.22 -27.53 -17.15
CA PHE A 625 3.66 -27.28 -17.29
C PHE A 625 4.49 -28.32 -16.56
N THR A 626 5.72 -28.48 -17.06
CA THR A 626 6.80 -29.12 -16.33
C THR A 626 7.80 -28.05 -15.93
N PHE A 627 8.03 -27.88 -14.63
CA PHE A 627 8.98 -26.93 -14.09
C PHE A 627 10.22 -27.63 -13.55
N ARG A 628 11.40 -27.07 -13.81
CA ARG A 628 12.62 -27.35 -13.06
C ARG A 628 12.87 -26.18 -12.12
N ILE A 629 13.01 -26.48 -10.84
CA ILE A 629 13.27 -25.50 -9.80
C ILE A 629 14.66 -25.80 -9.24
N THR A 630 15.53 -24.80 -9.22
CA THR A 630 16.87 -24.91 -8.61
C THR A 630 16.93 -24.02 -7.38
N ASP A 631 17.37 -24.54 -6.23
CA ASP A 631 17.64 -23.72 -5.04
C ASP A 631 19.04 -23.09 -5.05
N ILE A 632 19.34 -22.26 -4.05
CA ILE A 632 20.66 -21.62 -3.89
C ILE A 632 21.80 -22.60 -3.58
N TYR A 633 21.48 -23.83 -3.15
CA TYR A 633 22.44 -24.91 -2.88
C TYR A 633 22.58 -25.89 -4.05
N GLY A 634 22.02 -25.54 -5.22
CA GLY A 634 22.17 -26.31 -6.46
C GLY A 634 21.28 -27.55 -6.54
N HIS A 635 20.40 -27.80 -5.58
CA HIS A 635 19.43 -28.89 -5.68
C HIS A 635 18.41 -28.58 -6.77
N GLN A 636 18.05 -29.61 -7.54
CA GLN A 636 17.03 -29.49 -8.58
C GLN A 636 15.88 -30.45 -8.30
N ILE A 637 14.66 -29.92 -8.33
CA ILE A 637 13.43 -30.70 -8.37
C ILE A 637 12.68 -30.43 -9.68
N ILE A 638 12.00 -31.46 -10.18
CA ILE A 638 11.18 -31.38 -11.39
C ILE A 638 9.73 -31.65 -11.01
N GLU A 639 8.87 -30.66 -11.25
CA GLU A 639 7.43 -30.77 -11.00
C GLU A 639 6.70 -30.87 -12.33
N THR A 640 5.84 -31.88 -12.49
CA THR A 640 5.12 -32.15 -13.73
C THR A 640 3.62 -31.93 -13.53
N ASN A 641 2.89 -31.77 -14.63
CA ASN A 641 1.43 -31.60 -14.63
C ASN A 641 0.92 -30.39 -13.82
N ILE A 642 1.71 -29.32 -13.72
CA ILE A 642 1.31 -28.11 -13.01
C ILE A 642 0.37 -27.28 -13.89
N ALA A 643 -0.93 -27.30 -13.57
CA ALA A 643 -1.93 -26.52 -14.29
C ALA A 643 -1.79 -25.02 -13.98
N MET A 644 -2.09 -24.17 -14.98
CA MET A 644 -2.27 -22.74 -14.74
C MET A 644 -3.54 -22.52 -13.92
N ASN A 645 -3.45 -21.76 -12.82
CA ASN A 645 -4.60 -21.40 -12.02
C ASN A 645 -4.66 -19.90 -11.70
N SER A 646 -5.34 -19.14 -12.55
CA SER A 646 -5.47 -17.68 -12.43
C SER A 646 -6.47 -17.22 -11.34
N THR A 647 -6.98 -18.11 -10.48
CA THR A 647 -7.78 -17.70 -9.32
C THR A 647 -6.93 -17.21 -8.14
N GLY A 648 -5.60 -17.36 -8.22
CA GLY A 648 -4.67 -17.08 -7.12
C GLY A 648 -4.57 -18.22 -6.10
N THR A 649 -5.33 -19.31 -6.26
CA THR A 649 -5.24 -20.47 -5.36
C THR A 649 -4.00 -21.32 -5.68
N PRO A 650 -3.19 -21.72 -4.67
CA PRO A 650 -1.98 -22.52 -4.90
C PRO A 650 -2.27 -23.86 -5.59
N VAL A 651 -1.45 -24.19 -6.59
CA VAL A 651 -1.42 -25.52 -7.22
C VAL A 651 -0.30 -26.32 -6.56
N GLN A 652 -0.65 -27.45 -5.95
CA GLN A 652 0.31 -28.28 -5.21
C GLN A 652 1.26 -29.02 -6.16
N GLY A 653 2.55 -29.00 -5.83
CA GLY A 653 3.55 -29.90 -6.40
C GLY A 653 3.52 -31.27 -5.73
N SER A 654 4.58 -32.03 -5.92
CA SER A 654 4.72 -33.41 -5.45
C SER A 654 5.91 -33.62 -4.50
N GLN A 655 6.89 -32.71 -4.51
CA GLN A 655 8.11 -32.83 -3.72
C GLN A 655 8.61 -31.48 -3.21
N ASN A 656 9.64 -31.53 -2.37
CA ASN A 656 10.39 -30.37 -1.89
C ASN A 656 11.89 -30.68 -2.02
N PHE A 657 12.74 -29.66 -1.88
CA PHE A 657 14.19 -29.86 -1.81
C PHE A 657 14.53 -30.82 -0.66
N PRO A 658 15.63 -31.60 -0.73
CA PRO A 658 16.04 -32.43 0.41
C PRO A 658 16.33 -31.55 1.63
N TYR A 659 16.28 -32.13 2.82
CA TYR A 659 16.97 -31.52 3.97
C TYR A 659 18.44 -31.65 3.69
#